data_AF-A0A7S3JV20-F1
#
_entry.id   AF-A0A7S3JV20-F1
#
_cell.length_a   1.000
_cell.length_b   1.000
_cell.length_c   1.000
_cell.angle_alpha   90.00
_cell.angle_beta   90.00
_cell.angle_gamma   90.00
#
_symmetry.space_group_name_H-M   'P 1'
#
loop_
_entity.id
_entity.type
_entity.pdbx_description
1 polymer ?
#
loop_
_entity_poly.entity_id
_entity_poly.type
_entity_poly.pdbx_seq_one_letter_code
_entity_poly.pdbx_strand_id
1 'polypeptide(L)'
;MWFEGGEVKAKEILSGKIEKIGGHSLLNVKGGQVIKKEAIEAPDHEAALDCIYTLLKERRMLDLVFVGHRVVHGGADFEGPALLDEKALSIIEKNIPLAPLHNPAALKGIRGAIKAFPELPQIAVFDTAFHMSIPQESHRYAVPKELYTQQGVRKYGFHGTSYGFVLDKVTRHAFEGHNSSSLILTHLGSGSSMCCVRNGKCLDTTMGLTPLEGLVMGTRSGDIDPGIVGYLSRVLKKTPAQVDAMLNKESGLLALSGISADMREIQAAALRGDDDAVFARKVFVERVRKYLGAYLIKLRGECEALIFTGGIGENDAQIRADVCAGLEGFGIDLDPVLNFSVAADKGKDFIRDISTPFSRTKVLIIHSSESEAIALQSANFLHVFEENMKQHQIQMKQAARHTIAAIASGTSRPDLVKLEPSQSNVKLEPIGRGIYMDGVGPISGEEIGLLYQVLPYAPKLGYFRPFADDDDRKLRTIRELFQLTDTPLQSMRGATPSEASEMLTQGREDELLDIVIEKYVEYAADKDFVLVSRGHLGQLGDVFWTAKVAAALSLPVVYVCHDQITPRGFYGGDQVTYHNNPQAYVSRVSEVAARVKEAVDSRGGKLAGVITTIPPGVPQDSVESMFDRVGVYPAAILPFDERFSHIAMSEIAYALNANVLLGRDLLSSQVAKGVVVATRYVPETLETLRNMEPGQLLVTHGERTDLLLAVVMAQQSPDFPPVAGIVLSGSFNGDVCYGSTEERAVGGDGNTSLRRALSILRRVPNAVRIPPVISVDASTYEAASAVHEMRPILLPSSHQKIEAAQILFECHLDSAFRQSLLATVTSEAQSASTEPRRKEAFVTTPKLFQHRLFSKARSQKMTIVLPEGDDRRVVAAAGELVERALCKVVLLGDREAIRRLAIETRVDSALFPVLASTTDPLFEIYDPQADTELRAKMVDGLFNARKHKGVTYDGALTLLREDPNYYGTMLLQLGLADGMVSGACHSTAATMRPPLQIIKMKSGVSIVSSIFFMLLQDGVKIFGDCAININPSADELATIACASAETARAFGLEPRVALLSYATGDSNTGALIDKVRDATTKAREMLPNELFEGPIQFDAAVDPAVALVKFKGKENSVAGKANVCIFPSLDSGNSAYKAVQQASKCVAVGPIMQGMRKPVNDLSRGCTINDIVNTVVVTAVQAQALEAEEAASS
;
A
#
# COMPACT_ATOMS: atom_id res chain seq x y z
N MET A 1 2.51 -28.23 25.16
CA MET A 1 2.53 -27.60 23.82
C MET A 1 3.67 -28.23 23.04
N TRP A 2 3.56 -28.36 21.72
CA TRP A 2 4.64 -28.85 20.89
C TRP A 2 4.66 -28.10 19.56
N PHE A 3 5.83 -28.06 18.93
CA PHE A 3 5.99 -27.49 17.59
C PHE A 3 5.86 -28.61 16.55
N GLU A 4 5.05 -28.39 15.53
CA GLU A 4 4.87 -29.33 14.43
C GLU A 4 4.67 -28.52 13.14
N GLY A 5 5.52 -28.73 12.13
CA GLY A 5 5.39 -28.03 10.83
C GLY A 5 5.56 -26.51 10.85
N GLY A 6 6.22 -25.94 11.87
CA GLY A 6 6.36 -24.48 12.04
C GLY A 6 5.27 -23.83 12.91
N GLU A 7 4.35 -24.61 13.47
CA GLU A 7 3.25 -24.11 14.29
C GLU A 7 3.31 -24.60 15.75
N VAL A 8 2.85 -23.77 16.68
CA VAL A 8 2.64 -24.17 18.08
C VAL A 8 1.28 -24.83 18.23
N LYS A 9 1.25 -26.07 18.73
CA LYS A 9 0.02 -26.77 19.11
C LYS A 9 -0.13 -26.88 20.62
N ALA A 10 -1.37 -26.84 21.09
CA ALA A 10 -1.70 -26.96 22.51
C ALA A 10 -2.63 -28.15 22.76
N LYS A 11 -2.53 -28.73 23.96
CA LYS A 11 -3.44 -29.77 24.45
C LYS A 11 -3.71 -29.51 25.92
N GLU A 12 -5.00 -29.41 26.27
CA GLU A 12 -5.41 -29.28 27.66
C GLU A 12 -5.12 -30.59 28.41
N ILE A 13 -4.35 -30.49 29.50
CA ILE A 13 -3.99 -31.62 30.38
C ILE A 13 -4.87 -31.61 31.65
N LEU A 14 -5.19 -30.42 32.15
CA LEU A 14 -5.96 -30.19 33.37
C LEU A 14 -6.76 -28.89 33.22
N SER A 15 -8.01 -28.88 33.64
CA SER A 15 -8.84 -27.67 33.74
C SER A 15 -9.59 -27.65 35.07
N GLY A 16 -9.87 -26.46 35.58
CA GLY A 16 -10.54 -26.33 36.87
C GLY A 16 -11.02 -24.93 37.17
N LYS A 17 -11.83 -24.81 38.23
CA LYS A 17 -12.38 -23.53 38.71
C LYS A 17 -12.51 -23.57 40.23
N ILE A 18 -12.10 -22.47 40.87
CA ILE A 18 -12.41 -22.20 42.27
C ILE A 18 -13.59 -21.22 42.30
N GLU A 19 -14.66 -21.61 42.97
CA GLU A 19 -15.88 -20.83 43.09
C GLU A 19 -16.07 -20.34 44.51
N LYS A 20 -16.73 -19.17 44.66
CA LYS A 20 -17.08 -18.55 45.96
C LYS A 20 -15.86 -18.14 46.82
N ILE A 21 -14.82 -17.61 46.19
CA ILE A 21 -13.65 -17.01 46.87
C ILE A 21 -14.13 -15.95 47.89
N GLY A 22 -13.60 -16.00 49.11
CA GLY A 22 -14.05 -15.18 50.25
C GLY A 22 -14.28 -15.97 51.56
N GLY A 23 -13.77 -17.20 51.66
CA GLY A 23 -14.00 -18.10 52.80
C GLY A 23 -14.10 -19.57 52.33
N HIS A 24 -15.21 -20.25 52.66
CA HIS A 24 -15.51 -21.61 52.17
C HIS A 24 -15.73 -21.62 50.66
N SER A 25 -14.70 -22.06 49.93
CA SER A 25 -14.68 -22.11 48.47
C SER A 25 -14.77 -23.54 47.96
N LEU A 26 -15.17 -23.69 46.71
CA LEU A 26 -15.28 -25.00 46.06
C LEU A 26 -14.27 -25.11 44.92
N LEU A 27 -13.35 -26.07 45.02
CA LEU A 27 -12.44 -26.43 43.96
C LEU A 27 -13.06 -27.54 43.11
N ASN A 28 -13.29 -27.24 41.83
CA ASN A 28 -13.72 -28.21 40.83
C ASN A 28 -12.60 -28.43 39.82
N VAL A 29 -12.07 -29.64 39.73
CA VAL A 29 -10.97 -29.96 38.79
C VAL A 29 -11.35 -31.14 37.92
N LYS A 30 -11.04 -31.03 36.63
CA LYS A 30 -11.17 -32.06 35.61
C LYS A 30 -9.81 -32.36 35.01
N GLY A 31 -9.39 -33.62 35.07
CA GLY A 31 -8.20 -34.13 34.40
C GLY A 31 -8.43 -35.56 33.95
N GLY A 32 -8.49 -35.79 32.63
CA GLY A 32 -8.96 -37.07 32.08
C GLY A 32 -10.43 -37.35 32.42
N GLN A 33 -10.75 -38.60 32.83
CA GLN A 33 -12.11 -39.03 33.22
C GLN A 33 -12.50 -38.70 34.68
N VAL A 34 -11.60 -38.12 35.48
CA VAL A 34 -11.83 -37.93 36.92
C VAL A 34 -12.25 -36.48 37.22
N ILE A 35 -13.43 -36.33 37.85
CA ILE A 35 -13.92 -35.06 38.39
C ILE A 35 -13.71 -35.08 39.92
N LYS A 36 -12.85 -34.20 40.44
CA LYS A 36 -12.70 -34.01 41.90
C LYS A 36 -13.40 -32.71 42.30
N LYS A 37 -14.30 -32.79 43.28
CA LYS A 37 -14.90 -31.63 43.95
C LYS A 37 -14.45 -31.63 45.41
N GLU A 38 -13.83 -30.55 45.83
CA GLU A 38 -13.25 -30.44 47.17
C GLU A 38 -13.59 -29.09 47.78
N ALA A 39 -13.99 -29.10 49.04
CA ALA A 39 -14.13 -27.88 49.82
C ALA A 39 -12.75 -27.40 50.22
N ILE A 40 -12.42 -26.16 49.87
CA ILE A 40 -11.15 -25.52 50.22
C ILE A 40 -11.41 -24.21 50.93
N GLU A 41 -10.43 -23.73 51.67
CA GLU A 41 -10.48 -22.42 52.30
C GLU A 41 -9.67 -21.43 51.46
N ALA A 42 -10.35 -20.47 50.84
CA ALA A 42 -9.74 -19.44 50.02
C ALA A 42 -10.36 -18.08 50.37
N PRO A 43 -9.81 -17.36 51.37
CA PRO A 43 -10.30 -16.04 51.77
C PRO A 43 -10.10 -14.98 50.67
N ASP A 44 -9.11 -15.16 49.79
CA ASP A 44 -8.83 -14.27 48.68
C ASP A 44 -8.25 -15.02 47.46
N HIS A 45 -7.90 -14.28 46.41
CA HIS A 45 -7.37 -14.85 45.15
C HIS A 45 -5.95 -15.41 45.32
N GLU A 46 -5.21 -14.93 46.31
CA GLU A 46 -3.85 -15.37 46.60
C GLU A 46 -3.88 -16.76 47.23
N ALA A 47 -4.68 -16.95 48.28
CA ALA A 47 -4.91 -18.25 48.89
C ALA A 47 -5.52 -19.27 47.89
N ALA A 48 -6.37 -18.81 46.96
CA ALA A 48 -6.89 -19.66 45.90
C ALA A 48 -5.78 -20.16 44.95
N LEU A 49 -4.78 -19.32 44.64
CA LEU A 49 -3.65 -19.68 43.78
C LEU A 49 -2.63 -20.57 44.51
N ASP A 50 -2.43 -20.38 45.81
CA ASP A 50 -1.64 -21.30 46.64
C ASP A 50 -2.26 -22.71 46.67
N CYS A 51 -3.60 -22.80 46.70
CA CYS A 51 -4.30 -24.09 46.56
C CYS A 51 -4.02 -24.74 45.20
N ILE A 52 -4.00 -23.94 44.12
CA ILE A 52 -3.69 -24.43 42.77
C ILE A 52 -2.23 -24.90 42.69
N TYR A 53 -1.28 -24.13 43.23
CA TYR A 53 0.13 -24.50 43.29
C TYR A 53 0.33 -25.84 44.03
N THR A 54 -0.32 -25.99 45.19
CA THR A 54 -0.28 -27.23 45.98
C THR A 54 -0.83 -28.42 45.18
N LEU A 55 -1.96 -28.25 44.51
CA LEU A 55 -2.55 -29.28 43.66
C LEU A 55 -1.61 -29.70 42.52
N LEU A 56 -0.98 -28.74 41.83
CA LEU A 56 -0.03 -29.01 40.75
C LEU A 56 1.22 -29.71 41.28
N LYS A 57 1.70 -29.33 42.47
CA LYS A 57 2.82 -29.98 43.16
C LYS A 57 2.51 -31.42 43.51
N GLU A 58 1.35 -31.70 44.11
CA GLU A 58 0.90 -33.06 44.46
C GLU A 58 0.79 -33.96 43.23
N ARG A 59 0.35 -33.39 42.10
CA ARG A 59 0.23 -34.10 40.82
C ARG A 59 1.54 -34.19 40.03
N ARG A 60 2.64 -33.63 40.55
CA ARG A 60 3.95 -33.54 39.86
C ARG A 60 3.85 -32.85 38.49
N MET A 61 3.09 -31.75 38.42
CA MET A 61 2.82 -30.97 37.22
C MET A 61 3.42 -29.55 37.30
N LEU A 62 4.59 -29.40 37.92
CA LEU A 62 5.26 -28.09 38.09
C LEU A 62 6.23 -27.73 36.95
N ASP A 63 6.33 -28.57 35.91
CA ASP A 63 7.11 -28.29 34.70
C ASP A 63 6.37 -27.27 33.80
N LEU A 64 6.13 -26.08 34.35
CA LEU A 64 5.43 -24.98 33.70
C LEU A 64 6.43 -24.05 32.99
N VAL A 65 6.04 -23.50 31.85
CA VAL A 65 6.91 -22.62 31.04
C VAL A 65 6.54 -21.15 31.21
N PHE A 66 5.25 -20.84 31.37
CA PHE A 66 4.74 -19.49 31.59
C PHE A 66 3.33 -19.53 32.19
N VAL A 67 2.83 -18.37 32.61
CA VAL A 67 1.44 -18.19 33.07
C VAL A 67 0.76 -17.13 32.20
N GLY A 68 -0.30 -17.53 31.50
CA GLY A 68 -1.13 -16.64 30.68
C GLY A 68 -2.35 -16.14 31.46
N HIS A 69 -2.58 -14.82 31.44
CA HIS A 69 -3.66 -14.12 32.13
C HIS A 69 -4.60 -13.51 31.13
N ARG A 70 -5.90 -13.82 31.25
CA ARG A 70 -6.92 -13.08 30.53
C ARG A 70 -7.16 -11.74 31.21
N VAL A 71 -7.00 -10.65 30.48
CA VAL A 71 -7.33 -9.29 30.93
C VAL A 71 -8.45 -8.75 30.06
N VAL A 72 -9.54 -8.31 30.67
CA VAL A 72 -10.73 -7.87 29.92
C VAL A 72 -10.43 -6.59 29.13
N HIS A 73 -9.78 -5.60 29.75
CA HIS A 73 -9.59 -4.29 29.11
C HIS A 73 -8.12 -3.87 29.10
N GLY A 74 -7.55 -3.74 27.90
CA GLY A 74 -6.18 -3.23 27.68
C GLY A 74 -6.11 -1.72 27.43
N GLY A 75 -7.24 -1.07 27.21
CA GLY A 75 -7.26 0.36 26.85
C GLY A 75 -6.78 0.54 25.42
N ALA A 76 -6.29 1.74 25.10
CA ALA A 76 -5.67 2.01 23.79
C ALA A 76 -4.18 1.65 23.74
N ASP A 77 -3.60 1.25 24.88
CA ASP A 77 -2.16 1.04 25.04
C ASP A 77 -1.70 -0.37 24.66
N PHE A 78 -2.61 -1.35 24.58
CA PHE A 78 -2.29 -2.74 24.26
C PHE A 78 -3.02 -3.22 23.00
N GLU A 79 -2.24 -3.45 21.93
CA GLU A 79 -2.71 -4.00 20.65
C GLU A 79 -2.53 -5.52 20.54
N GLY A 80 -1.92 -6.16 21.53
CA GLY A 80 -1.64 -7.60 21.56
C GLY A 80 -1.19 -8.10 22.94
N PRO A 81 -0.74 -9.36 23.07
CA PRO A 81 -0.21 -9.91 24.30
C PRO A 81 0.98 -9.11 24.83
N ALA A 82 1.11 -9.01 26.16
CA ALA A 82 2.20 -8.28 26.80
C ALA A 82 2.81 -9.07 27.98
N LEU A 83 4.12 -8.97 28.15
CA LEU A 83 4.78 -9.43 29.37
C LEU A 83 4.34 -8.53 30.54
N LEU A 84 3.97 -9.13 31.66
CA LEU A 84 3.53 -8.42 32.86
C LEU A 84 4.74 -7.95 33.66
N ASP A 85 5.19 -6.72 33.38
CA ASP A 85 6.11 -5.94 34.20
C ASP A 85 5.37 -4.83 34.97
N GLU A 86 6.09 -4.07 35.80
CA GLU A 86 5.52 -2.97 36.60
C GLU A 86 4.80 -1.92 35.73
N LYS A 87 5.30 -1.66 34.53
CA LYS A 87 4.70 -0.72 33.60
C LYS A 87 3.38 -1.27 33.06
N ALA A 88 3.35 -2.54 32.66
CA ALA A 88 2.14 -3.19 32.17
C ALA A 88 1.06 -3.25 33.26
N LEU A 89 1.44 -3.57 34.50
CA LEU A 89 0.54 -3.55 35.66
C LEU A 89 -0.07 -2.16 35.89
N SER A 90 0.76 -1.10 35.83
CA SER A 90 0.29 0.28 35.97
C SER A 90 -0.73 0.68 34.89
N ILE A 91 -0.53 0.24 33.65
CA ILE A 91 -1.47 0.50 32.55
C ILE A 91 -2.79 -0.27 32.76
N ILE A 92 -2.73 -1.53 33.20
CA ILE A 92 -3.94 -2.32 33.50
C ILE A 92 -4.73 -1.66 34.64
N GLU A 93 -4.05 -1.13 35.65
CA GLU A 93 -4.63 -0.37 36.76
C GLU A 93 -5.27 0.95 36.30
N LYS A 94 -4.58 1.71 35.43
CA LYS A 94 -5.12 2.94 34.85
C LYS A 94 -6.42 2.71 34.08
N ASN A 95 -6.60 1.51 33.51
CA ASN A 95 -7.79 1.12 32.76
C ASN A 95 -8.91 0.54 33.63
N ILE A 96 -8.77 0.48 34.96
CA ILE A 96 -9.85 0.08 35.88
C ILE A 96 -11.16 0.88 35.66
N PRO A 97 -11.15 2.21 35.43
CA PRO A 97 -12.38 2.96 35.18
C PRO A 97 -13.19 2.45 33.97
N LEU A 98 -12.53 1.85 32.97
CA LEU A 98 -13.18 1.29 31.78
C LEU A 98 -13.76 -0.12 32.02
N ALA A 99 -13.22 -0.86 32.98
CA ALA A 99 -13.68 -2.20 33.36
C ALA A 99 -13.64 -2.43 34.88
N PRO A 100 -14.45 -1.68 35.66
CA PRO A 100 -14.32 -1.60 37.12
C PRO A 100 -14.65 -2.90 37.85
N LEU A 101 -15.46 -3.76 37.23
CA LEU A 101 -15.82 -5.07 37.78
C LEU A 101 -14.88 -6.19 37.36
N HIS A 102 -13.97 -5.97 36.40
CA HIS A 102 -13.23 -7.05 35.74
C HIS A 102 -11.72 -6.88 35.90
N ASN A 103 -11.16 -5.72 35.56
CA ASN A 103 -9.71 -5.47 35.67
C ASN A 103 -9.18 -5.60 37.11
N PRO A 104 -9.89 -5.14 38.17
CA PRO A 104 -9.43 -5.37 39.55
C PRO A 104 -9.33 -6.85 39.94
N ALA A 105 -10.26 -7.69 39.45
CA ALA A 105 -10.22 -9.13 39.72
C ALA A 105 -9.06 -9.80 38.96
N ALA A 106 -8.83 -9.40 37.71
CA ALA A 106 -7.68 -9.86 36.92
C ALA A 106 -6.36 -9.50 37.60
N LEU A 107 -6.20 -8.26 38.08
CA LEU A 107 -5.00 -7.82 38.82
C LEU A 107 -4.76 -8.62 40.11
N LYS A 108 -5.81 -8.96 40.85
CA LYS A 108 -5.69 -9.82 42.04
C LYS A 108 -5.18 -11.21 41.66
N GLY A 109 -5.70 -11.79 40.57
CA GLY A 109 -5.21 -13.07 40.04
C GLY A 109 -3.76 -12.99 39.56
N ILE A 110 -3.39 -11.94 38.84
CA ILE A 110 -2.02 -11.71 38.35
C ILE A 110 -1.04 -11.61 39.52
N ARG A 111 -1.34 -10.78 40.52
CA ARG A 111 -0.47 -10.60 41.69
C ARG A 111 -0.30 -11.89 42.50
N GLY A 112 -1.39 -12.64 42.69
CA GLY A 112 -1.31 -13.95 43.33
C GLY A 112 -0.46 -14.95 42.52
N ALA A 113 -0.52 -14.90 41.19
CA ALA A 113 0.23 -15.81 40.32
C ALA A 113 1.72 -15.44 40.26
N ILE A 114 2.05 -14.14 40.27
CA ILE A 114 3.43 -13.67 40.41
C ILE A 114 4.03 -14.20 41.72
N LYS A 115 3.26 -14.18 42.81
CA LYS A 115 3.72 -14.71 44.11
C LYS A 115 3.90 -16.23 44.10
N ALA A 116 2.94 -16.97 43.54
CA ALA A 116 2.98 -18.43 43.50
C ALA A 116 4.00 -18.98 42.50
N PHE A 117 4.28 -18.24 41.41
CA PHE A 117 5.19 -18.63 40.34
C PHE A 117 6.15 -17.48 39.96
N PRO A 118 7.08 -17.09 40.86
CA PRO A 118 7.93 -15.91 40.66
C PRO A 118 8.95 -16.06 39.52
N GLU A 119 9.36 -17.29 39.24
CA GLU A 119 10.38 -17.60 38.22
C GLU A 119 9.78 -17.76 36.80
N LEU A 120 8.45 -17.76 36.67
CA LEU A 120 7.79 -17.96 35.37
C LEU A 120 7.42 -16.63 34.72
N PRO A 121 7.61 -16.48 33.39
CA PRO A 121 7.05 -15.37 32.64
C PRO A 121 5.53 -15.28 32.80
N GLN A 122 5.04 -14.10 33.13
CA GLN A 122 3.61 -13.79 33.31
C GLN A 122 3.16 -12.96 32.12
N ILE A 123 2.13 -13.38 31.40
CA ILE A 123 1.72 -12.75 30.12
C ILE A 123 0.25 -12.38 30.18
N ALA A 124 -0.08 -11.13 29.90
CA ALA A 124 -1.45 -10.68 29.73
C ALA A 124 -1.90 -10.82 28.27
N VAL A 125 -3.09 -11.38 28.06
CA VAL A 125 -3.79 -11.43 26.78
C VAL A 125 -5.11 -10.65 26.93
N PHE A 126 -5.31 -9.67 26.06
CA PHE A 126 -6.39 -8.70 26.19
C PHE A 126 -7.57 -9.00 25.28
N ASP A 127 -8.78 -9.05 25.83
CA ASP A 127 -10.03 -9.27 25.07
C ASP A 127 -10.32 -8.17 24.04
N THR A 128 -9.74 -6.99 24.25
CA THR A 128 -9.93 -5.76 23.47
C THR A 128 -8.93 -5.64 22.30
N ALA A 129 -7.80 -6.36 22.35
CA ALA A 129 -6.69 -6.21 21.41
C ALA A 129 -7.09 -6.48 19.95
N PHE A 130 -7.86 -7.55 19.69
CA PHE A 130 -8.32 -7.92 18.35
C PHE A 130 -9.11 -6.79 17.65
N HIS A 131 -9.82 -5.99 18.43
CA HIS A 131 -10.73 -4.95 17.96
C HIS A 131 -10.04 -3.59 17.78
N MET A 132 -8.74 -3.48 18.07
CA MET A 132 -7.99 -2.23 17.88
C MET A 132 -7.87 -1.81 16.41
N SER A 133 -8.15 -2.74 15.48
CA SER A 133 -8.22 -2.49 14.04
C SER A 133 -9.51 -1.80 13.56
N ILE A 134 -10.51 -1.59 14.43
CA ILE A 134 -11.77 -0.93 14.08
C ILE A 134 -11.52 0.52 13.65
N PRO A 135 -12.05 0.98 12.50
CA PRO A 135 -11.84 2.32 11.98
C PRO A 135 -12.64 3.39 12.75
N GLN A 136 -12.25 4.66 12.60
CA GLN A 136 -12.70 5.77 13.43
C GLN A 136 -14.22 5.97 13.41
N GLU A 137 -14.82 5.84 12.25
CA GLU A 137 -16.26 5.93 12.01
C GLU A 137 -17.06 4.81 12.68
N SER A 138 -16.45 3.67 12.99
CA SER A 138 -17.10 2.55 13.69
C SER A 138 -16.90 2.60 15.21
N HIS A 139 -15.80 3.18 15.70
CA HIS A 139 -15.49 3.17 17.13
C HIS A 139 -15.79 4.46 17.90
N ARG A 140 -16.04 5.59 17.21
CA ARG A 140 -16.41 6.83 17.89
C ARG A 140 -17.91 6.92 18.13
N TYR A 141 -18.29 7.19 19.38
CA TYR A 141 -19.67 7.56 19.69
C TYR A 141 -19.96 9.01 19.31
N ALA A 142 -21.21 9.29 18.96
CA ALA A 142 -21.73 10.64 18.73
C ALA A 142 -22.01 11.37 20.06
N VAL A 143 -20.96 11.56 20.86
CA VAL A 143 -20.96 12.26 22.16
C VAL A 143 -19.90 13.38 22.15
N PRO A 144 -19.88 14.31 23.13
CA PRO A 144 -18.89 15.38 23.17
C PRO A 144 -17.45 14.88 22.95
N LYS A 145 -16.69 15.59 22.12
CA LYS A 145 -15.38 15.17 21.61
C LYS A 145 -14.38 14.91 22.75
N GLU A 146 -14.51 15.65 23.83
CA GLU A 146 -13.66 15.63 25.02
C GLU A 146 -13.72 14.27 25.72
N LEU A 147 -14.86 13.58 25.69
CA LEU A 147 -14.99 12.24 26.25
C LEU A 147 -14.07 11.25 25.52
N TYR A 148 -13.91 11.41 24.21
CA TYR A 148 -12.95 10.61 23.46
C TYR A 148 -11.51 11.07 23.70
N THR A 149 -11.22 12.37 23.52
CA THR A 149 -9.83 12.87 23.51
C THR A 149 -9.18 12.91 24.89
N GLN A 150 -9.96 13.07 25.97
CA GLN A 150 -9.43 13.16 27.34
C GLN A 150 -9.69 11.89 28.16
N GLN A 151 -10.83 11.22 27.95
CA GLN A 151 -11.29 10.10 28.77
C GLN A 151 -11.26 8.75 28.04
N GLY A 152 -10.85 8.73 26.76
CA GLY A 152 -10.76 7.49 25.98
C GLY A 152 -12.11 6.83 25.68
N VAL A 153 -13.23 7.55 25.79
CA VAL A 153 -14.56 6.99 25.56
C VAL A 153 -14.73 6.65 24.07
N ARG A 154 -14.71 5.34 23.77
CA ARG A 154 -14.87 4.76 22.43
C ARG A 154 -15.42 3.34 22.54
N LYS A 155 -15.79 2.77 21.40
CA LYS A 155 -15.97 1.33 21.25
C LYS A 155 -14.60 0.64 21.35
N TYR A 156 -14.50 -0.32 22.24
CA TYR A 156 -13.34 -1.20 22.39
C TYR A 156 -13.67 -2.62 21.91
N GLY A 157 -14.85 -3.15 22.25
CA GLY A 157 -15.24 -4.51 21.90
C GLY A 157 -14.56 -5.59 22.76
N PHE A 158 -15.20 -6.75 22.90
CA PHE A 158 -14.71 -7.86 23.72
C PHE A 158 -14.86 -9.20 22.98
N HIS A 159 -14.50 -10.31 23.64
CA HIS A 159 -14.35 -11.63 23.02
C HIS A 159 -13.31 -11.65 21.88
N GLY A 160 -12.40 -10.68 21.83
CA GLY A 160 -11.35 -10.59 20.81
C GLY A 160 -10.45 -11.83 20.76
N THR A 161 -10.14 -12.41 21.92
CA THR A 161 -9.38 -13.66 22.01
C THR A 161 -10.12 -14.84 21.36
N SER A 162 -11.43 -14.96 21.56
CA SER A 162 -12.27 -15.96 20.89
C SER A 162 -12.33 -15.72 19.39
N TYR A 163 -12.54 -14.47 18.96
CA TYR A 163 -12.59 -14.14 17.53
C TYR A 163 -11.27 -14.38 16.81
N GLY A 164 -10.14 -13.97 17.40
CA GLY A 164 -8.82 -14.24 16.82
C GLY A 164 -8.57 -15.74 16.65
N PHE A 165 -8.97 -16.55 17.63
CA PHE A 165 -8.84 -18.02 17.55
C PHE A 165 -9.74 -18.64 16.48
N VAL A 166 -11.00 -18.21 16.40
CA VAL A 166 -11.94 -18.71 15.39
C VAL A 166 -11.52 -18.27 14.00
N LEU A 167 -11.11 -17.01 13.82
CA LEU A 167 -10.62 -16.48 12.56
C LEU A 167 -9.43 -17.30 12.04
N ASP A 168 -8.46 -17.58 12.91
CA ASP A 168 -7.28 -18.38 12.63
C ASP A 168 -7.61 -19.85 12.28
N LYS A 169 -8.66 -20.43 12.87
CA LYS A 169 -9.18 -21.75 12.46
C LYS A 169 -9.86 -21.72 11.09
N VAL A 170 -10.67 -20.69 10.83
CA VAL A 170 -11.42 -20.52 9.57
C VAL A 170 -10.47 -20.33 8.39
N THR A 171 -9.48 -19.45 8.52
CA THR A 171 -8.53 -19.14 7.44
C THR A 171 -7.73 -20.36 7.03
N ARG A 172 -7.30 -21.19 8.00
CA ARG A 172 -6.59 -22.45 7.73
C ARG A 172 -7.46 -23.51 7.05
N HIS A 173 -8.72 -23.64 7.45
CA HIS A 173 -9.55 -24.79 7.06
C HIS A 173 -10.42 -24.52 5.82
N ALA A 174 -10.91 -23.29 5.65
CA ALA A 174 -11.92 -22.97 4.65
C ALA A 174 -11.43 -22.06 3.51
N PHE A 175 -10.25 -21.42 3.66
CA PHE A 175 -9.79 -20.35 2.78
C PHE A 175 -8.26 -20.37 2.51
N GLU A 176 -7.64 -21.55 2.42
CA GLU A 176 -6.18 -21.75 2.24
C GLU A 176 -5.51 -20.65 1.38
N GLY A 177 -4.77 -19.75 2.04
CA GLY A 177 -3.94 -18.74 1.37
C GLY A 177 -4.65 -17.45 0.91
N HIS A 178 -5.90 -17.19 1.29
CA HIS A 178 -6.59 -15.94 0.92
C HIS A 178 -6.56 -14.89 2.05
N ASN A 179 -5.70 -13.87 1.89
CA ASN A 179 -5.68 -12.67 2.75
C ASN A 179 -6.84 -11.69 2.48
N SER A 180 -7.80 -12.08 1.64
CA SER A 180 -8.91 -11.23 1.16
C SER A 180 -10.29 -11.71 1.60
N SER A 181 -10.44 -12.19 2.84
CA SER A 181 -11.71 -12.77 3.30
C SER A 181 -12.65 -11.75 3.96
N SER A 182 -13.97 -11.91 3.76
CA SER A 182 -15.02 -11.08 4.38
C SER A 182 -15.99 -11.95 5.18
N LEU A 183 -15.93 -11.84 6.50
CA LEU A 183 -16.51 -12.80 7.45
C LEU A 183 -17.36 -12.10 8.52
N ILE A 184 -18.42 -12.77 8.98
CA ILE A 184 -19.17 -12.36 10.17
C ILE A 184 -19.03 -13.44 11.24
N LEU A 185 -18.48 -13.09 12.40
CA LEU A 185 -18.26 -14.01 13.50
C LEU A 185 -19.27 -13.74 14.61
N THR A 186 -19.96 -14.78 15.07
CA THR A 186 -21.01 -14.70 16.09
C THR A 186 -20.62 -15.56 17.30
N HIS A 187 -20.24 -14.90 18.40
CA HIS A 187 -19.98 -15.57 19.67
C HIS A 187 -21.24 -15.47 20.52
N LEU A 188 -22.05 -16.53 20.53
CA LEU A 188 -23.32 -16.57 21.25
C LEU A 188 -23.17 -17.45 22.49
N GLY A 189 -23.27 -16.83 23.67
CA GLY A 189 -23.08 -17.47 24.97
C GLY A 189 -23.78 -16.69 26.09
N SER A 190 -23.36 -16.91 27.33
CA SER A 190 -23.88 -16.15 28.48
C SER A 190 -23.58 -14.64 28.35
N GLY A 191 -22.42 -14.30 27.82
CA GLY A 191 -22.15 -13.06 27.11
C GLY A 191 -22.19 -13.33 25.61
N SER A 192 -22.85 -12.46 24.85
CA SER A 192 -23.02 -12.63 23.40
C SER A 192 -22.55 -11.40 22.65
N SER A 193 -21.76 -11.59 21.58
CA SER A 193 -21.36 -10.52 20.68
C SER A 193 -21.19 -11.01 19.25
N MET A 194 -21.13 -10.07 18.30
CA MET A 194 -20.75 -10.34 16.92
C MET A 194 -19.66 -9.37 16.47
N CYS A 195 -18.87 -9.75 15.47
CA CYS A 195 -17.99 -8.83 14.76
C CYS A 195 -17.99 -9.12 13.25
N CYS A 196 -17.63 -8.12 12.46
CA CYS A 196 -17.37 -8.30 11.04
C CYS A 196 -15.89 -8.06 10.75
N VAL A 197 -15.33 -8.93 9.92
CA VAL A 197 -13.90 -8.99 9.62
C VAL A 197 -13.72 -8.89 8.12
N ARG A 198 -12.75 -8.08 7.69
CA ARG A 198 -12.30 -8.02 6.30
C ARG A 198 -10.79 -8.04 6.26
N ASN A 199 -10.23 -8.94 5.44
CA ASN A 199 -8.79 -9.10 5.25
C ASN A 199 -8.06 -9.32 6.60
N GLY A 200 -8.64 -10.14 7.47
CA GLY A 200 -8.13 -10.44 8.81
C GLY A 200 -8.27 -9.32 9.85
N LYS A 201 -8.85 -8.16 9.50
CA LYS A 201 -9.04 -7.02 10.43
C LYS A 201 -10.50 -6.85 10.83
N CYS A 202 -10.74 -6.54 12.10
CA CYS A 202 -12.06 -6.26 12.63
C CYS A 202 -12.52 -4.87 12.16
N LEU A 203 -13.66 -4.79 11.45
CA LEU A 203 -14.22 -3.53 10.96
C LEU A 203 -15.27 -2.93 11.90
N ASP A 204 -15.95 -3.80 12.67
CA ASP A 204 -16.93 -3.41 13.68
C ASP A 204 -17.24 -4.60 14.60
N THR A 205 -17.74 -4.32 15.80
CA THR A 205 -18.12 -5.29 16.82
C THR A 205 -19.32 -4.78 17.61
N THR A 206 -20.14 -5.68 18.15
CA THR A 206 -21.41 -5.30 18.77
C THR A 206 -21.20 -4.69 20.15
N MET A 207 -20.20 -5.18 20.90
CA MET A 207 -19.91 -4.65 22.21
C MET A 207 -19.15 -3.33 22.13
N GLY A 208 -19.37 -2.51 23.15
CA GLY A 208 -19.07 -1.09 23.14
C GLY A 208 -17.82 -0.71 23.91
N LEU A 209 -17.98 0.36 24.70
CA LEU A 209 -17.06 0.75 25.78
C LEU A 209 -16.97 -0.34 26.83
N THR A 210 -18.09 -1.03 27.07
CA THR A 210 -18.24 -2.11 28.04
C THR A 210 -18.92 -3.32 27.39
N PRO A 211 -18.87 -4.51 28.01
CA PRO A 211 -19.57 -5.69 27.50
C PRO A 211 -21.10 -5.62 27.57
N LEU A 212 -21.68 -4.44 27.89
CA LEU A 212 -23.13 -4.26 28.02
C LEU A 212 -23.81 -3.97 26.68
N GLU A 213 -23.16 -3.24 25.78
CA GLU A 213 -23.71 -2.86 24.46
C GLU A 213 -23.83 -4.08 23.53
N GLY A 214 -24.80 -4.02 22.61
CA GLY A 214 -24.98 -4.99 21.55
C GLY A 214 -26.15 -5.94 21.80
N LEU A 215 -25.81 -7.23 21.84
CA LEU A 215 -26.80 -8.30 21.87
C LEU A 215 -27.50 -8.44 23.22
N VAL A 216 -28.69 -9.03 23.20
CA VAL A 216 -29.32 -9.58 24.41
C VAL A 216 -28.43 -10.71 24.93
N MET A 217 -28.20 -10.75 26.24
CA MET A 217 -27.34 -11.77 26.87
C MET A 217 -28.07 -12.45 28.02
N GLY A 218 -27.41 -13.34 28.77
CA GLY A 218 -28.02 -14.05 29.89
C GLY A 218 -28.64 -13.11 30.92
N THR A 219 -27.84 -12.17 31.42
CA THR A 219 -28.26 -11.19 32.45
C THR A 219 -28.06 -9.72 32.04
N ARG A 220 -27.45 -9.49 30.87
CA ARG A 220 -27.18 -8.13 30.36
C ARG A 220 -28.24 -7.72 29.35
N SER A 221 -28.63 -6.45 29.41
CA SER A 221 -29.70 -5.89 28.59
C SER A 221 -29.38 -5.81 27.08
N GLY A 222 -28.12 -5.61 26.69
CA GLY A 222 -27.79 -5.24 25.31
C GLY A 222 -28.14 -3.78 25.03
N ASP A 223 -28.33 -3.40 23.76
CA ASP A 223 -28.74 -2.02 23.46
C ASP A 223 -30.13 -1.74 24.01
N ILE A 224 -30.23 -0.61 24.70
CA ILE A 224 -31.44 0.04 25.18
C ILE A 224 -31.35 1.53 24.86
N ASP A 225 -32.48 2.24 24.94
CA ASP A 225 -32.47 3.70 24.85
C ASP A 225 -31.67 4.30 26.02
N PRO A 226 -30.60 5.11 25.77
CA PRO A 226 -29.87 5.81 26.82
C PRO A 226 -30.76 6.66 27.74
N GLY A 227 -31.92 7.14 27.24
CA GLY A 227 -32.92 7.86 28.01
C GLY A 227 -33.50 7.06 29.20
N ILE A 228 -33.49 5.73 29.13
CA ILE A 228 -33.94 4.83 30.21
C ILE A 228 -33.07 5.02 31.46
N VAL A 229 -31.76 5.20 31.30
CA VAL A 229 -30.84 5.44 32.43
C VAL A 229 -31.28 6.69 33.22
N GLY A 230 -31.58 7.77 32.51
CA GLY A 230 -32.10 9.00 33.10
C GLY A 230 -33.49 8.85 33.72
N TYR A 231 -34.37 8.06 33.08
CA TYR A 231 -35.70 7.75 33.62
C TYR A 231 -35.63 6.98 34.94
N LEU A 232 -34.85 5.90 35.00
CA LEU A 232 -34.67 5.08 36.22
C LEU A 232 -34.13 5.91 37.38
N SER A 233 -33.21 6.84 37.09
CA SER A 233 -32.66 7.71 38.12
C SER A 233 -33.67 8.78 38.58
N ARG A 234 -34.35 9.46 37.67
CA ARG A 234 -35.28 10.55 38.02
C ARG A 234 -36.58 10.04 38.65
N VAL A 235 -37.16 8.98 38.09
CA VAL A 235 -38.49 8.47 38.45
C VAL A 235 -38.41 7.40 39.53
N LEU A 236 -37.58 6.37 39.32
CA LEU A 236 -37.44 5.26 40.28
C LEU A 236 -36.38 5.52 41.37
N LYS A 237 -35.76 6.70 41.36
CA LYS A 237 -34.75 7.14 42.33
C LYS A 237 -33.58 6.16 42.47
N LYS A 238 -33.26 5.43 41.39
CA LYS A 238 -32.13 4.51 41.36
C LYS A 238 -30.82 5.29 41.23
N THR A 239 -29.81 4.88 42.00
CA THR A 239 -28.45 5.43 41.87
C THR A 239 -27.77 4.89 40.60
N PRO A 240 -26.74 5.55 40.06
CA PRO A 240 -25.98 5.03 38.91
C PRO A 240 -25.48 3.60 39.11
N ALA A 241 -25.01 3.26 40.31
CA ALA A 241 -24.58 1.90 40.64
C ALA A 241 -25.73 0.88 40.65
N GLN A 242 -26.93 1.28 41.11
CA GLN A 242 -28.11 0.42 41.06
C GLN A 242 -28.60 0.21 39.62
N VAL A 243 -28.53 1.25 38.78
CA VAL A 243 -28.86 1.14 37.36
C VAL A 243 -27.86 0.23 36.64
N ASP A 244 -26.56 0.42 36.87
CA ASP A 244 -25.52 -0.44 36.29
C ASP A 244 -25.69 -1.92 36.70
N ALA A 245 -25.96 -2.18 37.98
CA ALA A 245 -26.25 -3.52 38.47
C ALA A 245 -27.50 -4.13 37.81
N MET A 246 -28.58 -3.36 37.70
CA MET A 246 -29.83 -3.80 37.06
C MET A 246 -29.60 -4.19 35.59
N LEU A 247 -28.88 -3.35 34.84
CA LEU A 247 -28.61 -3.58 33.43
C LEU A 247 -27.62 -4.73 33.18
N ASN A 248 -26.73 -5.04 34.12
CA ASN A 248 -25.73 -6.12 33.98
C ASN A 248 -26.15 -7.48 34.58
N LYS A 249 -26.96 -7.48 35.64
CA LYS A 249 -27.24 -8.69 36.44
C LYS A 249 -28.72 -9.09 36.50
N GLU A 250 -29.62 -8.15 36.25
CA GLU A 250 -31.08 -8.34 36.42
C GLU A 250 -31.84 -8.17 35.11
N SER A 251 -31.16 -8.14 33.96
CA SER A 251 -31.73 -7.86 32.63
C SER A 251 -31.59 -9.07 31.68
N GLY A 252 -31.76 -8.85 30.37
CA GLY A 252 -31.49 -9.86 29.35
C GLY A 252 -32.49 -11.00 29.36
N LEU A 253 -32.02 -12.20 29.02
CA LEU A 253 -32.82 -13.43 28.99
C LEU A 253 -33.48 -13.74 30.33
N LEU A 254 -32.80 -13.46 31.44
CA LEU A 254 -33.34 -13.64 32.79
C LEU A 254 -34.59 -12.79 33.01
N ALA A 255 -34.52 -11.50 32.66
CA ALA A 255 -35.65 -10.59 32.84
C ALA A 255 -36.80 -10.85 31.86
N LEU A 256 -36.47 -11.20 30.62
CA LEU A 256 -37.47 -11.45 29.58
C LEU A 256 -38.23 -12.76 29.81
N SER A 257 -37.55 -13.80 30.30
CA SER A 257 -38.18 -15.09 30.54
C SER A 257 -38.78 -15.22 31.94
N GLY A 258 -38.25 -14.49 32.94
CA GLY A 258 -38.58 -14.70 34.35
C GLY A 258 -38.12 -16.06 34.92
N ILE A 259 -37.40 -16.86 34.12
CA ILE A 259 -37.05 -18.25 34.44
C ILE A 259 -35.55 -18.37 34.72
N SER A 260 -34.72 -18.04 33.74
CA SER A 260 -33.28 -18.32 33.80
C SER A 260 -32.46 -17.41 32.89
N ALA A 261 -31.18 -17.27 33.20
CA ALA A 261 -30.20 -16.67 32.31
C ALA A 261 -29.63 -17.68 31.28
N ASP A 262 -29.96 -18.97 31.41
CA ASP A 262 -29.48 -20.05 30.56
C ASP A 262 -30.45 -20.33 29.41
N MET A 263 -29.97 -20.15 28.18
CA MET A 263 -30.78 -20.40 26.97
C MET A 263 -31.31 -21.83 26.90
N ARG A 264 -30.62 -22.82 27.46
CA ARG A 264 -31.08 -24.23 27.44
C ARG A 264 -32.35 -24.43 28.26
N GLU A 265 -32.43 -23.77 29.41
CA GLU A 265 -33.60 -23.82 30.28
C GLU A 265 -34.77 -23.06 29.65
N ILE A 266 -34.50 -21.91 29.02
CA ILE A 266 -35.49 -21.14 28.25
C ILE A 266 -36.02 -21.95 27.07
N GLN A 267 -35.14 -22.61 26.30
CA GLN A 267 -35.53 -23.44 25.17
C GLN A 267 -36.44 -24.59 25.63
N ALA A 268 -36.10 -25.24 26.75
CA ALA A 268 -36.91 -26.30 27.33
C ALA A 268 -38.28 -25.79 27.82
N ALA A 269 -38.36 -24.57 28.38
CA ALA A 269 -39.61 -23.94 28.77
C ALA A 269 -40.47 -23.54 27.56
N ALA A 270 -39.86 -22.96 26.53
CA ALA A 270 -40.53 -22.61 25.28
C ALA A 270 -41.13 -23.85 24.59
N LEU A 271 -40.42 -24.99 24.62
CA LEU A 271 -40.95 -26.27 24.12
C LEU A 271 -42.13 -26.81 24.93
N ARG A 272 -42.25 -26.43 26.20
CA ARG A 272 -43.42 -26.74 27.05
C ARG A 272 -44.57 -25.74 26.87
N GLY A 273 -44.43 -24.75 25.97
CA GLY A 273 -45.45 -23.75 25.69
C GLY A 273 -45.45 -22.54 26.63
N ASP A 274 -44.33 -22.24 27.28
CA ASP A 274 -44.19 -21.02 28.08
C ASP A 274 -44.04 -19.77 27.18
N ASP A 275 -45.01 -18.86 27.25
CA ASP A 275 -45.09 -17.69 26.36
C ASP A 275 -43.92 -16.71 26.57
N ASP A 276 -43.49 -16.50 27.83
CA ASP A 276 -42.39 -15.59 28.16
C ASP A 276 -41.05 -16.16 27.69
N ALA A 277 -40.86 -17.48 27.79
CA ALA A 277 -39.69 -18.16 27.23
C ALA A 277 -39.64 -18.06 25.69
N VAL A 278 -40.78 -18.22 25.01
CA VAL A 278 -40.87 -18.03 23.55
C VAL A 278 -40.57 -16.57 23.18
N PHE A 279 -41.11 -15.62 23.94
CA PHE A 279 -40.88 -14.19 23.73
C PHE A 279 -39.40 -13.83 23.92
N ALA A 280 -38.77 -14.27 25.02
CA ALA A 280 -37.35 -14.06 25.29
C ALA A 280 -36.47 -14.57 24.15
N ARG A 281 -36.76 -15.76 23.60
CA ARG A 281 -36.05 -16.31 22.44
C ARG A 281 -36.19 -15.43 21.21
N LYS A 282 -37.41 -15.00 20.89
CA LYS A 282 -37.68 -14.13 19.73
C LYS A 282 -36.93 -12.81 19.83
N VAL A 283 -36.93 -12.17 21.01
CA VAL A 283 -36.21 -10.92 21.25
C VAL A 283 -34.69 -11.10 21.07
N PHE A 284 -34.14 -12.23 21.56
CA PHE A 284 -32.73 -12.57 21.36
C PHE A 284 -32.39 -12.73 19.87
N VAL A 285 -33.16 -13.55 19.13
CA VAL A 285 -32.95 -13.78 17.69
C VAL A 285 -33.07 -12.49 16.89
N GLU A 286 -34.09 -11.67 17.18
CA GLU A 286 -34.32 -10.39 16.50
C GLU A 286 -33.12 -9.46 16.65
N ARG A 287 -32.53 -9.39 17.85
CA ARG A 287 -31.34 -8.56 18.08
C ARG A 287 -30.12 -9.07 17.29
N VAL A 288 -29.92 -10.39 17.22
CA VAL A 288 -28.85 -10.99 16.40
C VAL A 288 -29.05 -10.67 14.92
N ARG A 289 -30.27 -10.83 14.40
CA ARG A 289 -30.61 -10.54 13.00
C ARG A 289 -30.41 -9.08 12.63
N LYS A 290 -30.73 -8.14 13.53
CA LYS A 290 -30.49 -6.70 13.33
C LYS A 290 -29.01 -6.42 13.08
N TYR A 291 -28.11 -6.99 13.88
CA TYR A 291 -26.66 -6.81 13.68
C TYR A 291 -26.13 -7.58 12.48
N LEU A 292 -26.67 -8.76 12.18
CA LEU A 292 -26.34 -9.50 10.97
C LEU A 292 -26.62 -8.65 9.71
N GLY A 293 -27.79 -8.02 9.63
CA GLY A 293 -28.11 -7.10 8.53
C GLY A 293 -27.15 -5.91 8.45
N ALA A 294 -26.84 -5.27 9.59
CA ALA A 294 -25.88 -4.16 9.64
C ALA A 294 -24.49 -4.57 9.14
N TYR A 295 -24.02 -5.76 9.50
CA TYR A 295 -22.71 -6.27 9.09
C TYR A 295 -22.67 -6.77 7.65
N LEU A 296 -23.77 -7.32 7.13
CA LEU A 296 -23.90 -7.58 5.69
C LEU A 296 -23.74 -6.30 4.87
N ILE A 297 -24.34 -5.19 5.31
CA ILE A 297 -24.17 -3.87 4.67
C ILE A 297 -22.73 -3.35 4.84
N LYS A 298 -22.14 -3.47 6.04
CA LYS A 298 -20.75 -3.05 6.29
C LYS A 298 -19.75 -3.80 5.39
N LEU A 299 -20.04 -5.06 5.09
CA LEU A 299 -19.32 -5.92 4.15
C LEU A 299 -19.82 -5.79 2.71
N ARG A 300 -20.66 -4.81 2.37
CA ARG A 300 -21.14 -4.54 1.00
C ARG A 300 -21.83 -5.73 0.32
N GLY A 301 -22.43 -6.63 1.11
CA GLY A 301 -23.06 -7.86 0.63
C GLY A 301 -22.07 -8.99 0.29
N GLU A 302 -20.76 -8.77 0.43
CA GLU A 302 -19.68 -9.72 0.16
C GLU A 302 -19.38 -10.54 1.42
N CYS A 303 -20.36 -11.28 1.95
CA CYS A 303 -20.13 -12.15 3.10
C CYS A 303 -19.80 -13.57 2.61
N GLU A 304 -18.56 -14.01 2.83
CA GLU A 304 -18.10 -15.34 2.42
C GLU A 304 -18.48 -16.41 3.45
N ALA A 305 -18.46 -16.06 4.74
CA ALA A 305 -18.95 -16.95 5.78
C ALA A 305 -19.58 -16.23 6.98
N LEU A 306 -20.65 -16.83 7.49
CA LEU A 306 -21.26 -16.56 8.79
C LEU A 306 -20.85 -17.67 9.76
N ILE A 307 -20.16 -17.31 10.84
CA ILE A 307 -19.59 -18.28 11.78
C ILE A 307 -20.32 -18.22 13.12
N PHE A 308 -20.77 -19.37 13.61
CA PHE A 308 -21.34 -19.58 14.93
C PHE A 308 -20.33 -20.22 15.87
N THR A 309 -20.11 -19.58 17.02
CA THR A 309 -19.27 -20.07 18.10
C THR A 309 -19.87 -19.70 19.47
N GLY A 310 -19.27 -20.16 20.55
CA GLY A 310 -19.75 -19.94 21.90
C GLY A 310 -20.84 -20.94 22.30
N GLY A 311 -21.17 -20.98 23.60
CA GLY A 311 -22.01 -22.03 24.16
C GLY A 311 -23.38 -22.21 23.50
N ILE A 312 -24.06 -21.11 23.13
CA ILE A 312 -25.33 -21.13 22.39
C ILE A 312 -25.05 -21.39 20.90
N GLY A 313 -24.12 -20.66 20.29
CA GLY A 313 -23.84 -20.75 18.85
C GLY A 313 -23.39 -22.15 18.41
N GLU A 314 -22.64 -22.86 19.24
CA GLU A 314 -22.16 -24.22 18.97
C GLU A 314 -23.26 -25.28 19.17
N ASN A 315 -24.11 -25.12 20.18
CA ASN A 315 -24.98 -26.21 20.66
C ASN A 315 -26.46 -26.05 20.30
N ASP A 316 -26.94 -24.83 20.07
CA ASP A 316 -28.37 -24.58 19.84
C ASP A 316 -28.69 -24.47 18.35
N ALA A 317 -29.07 -25.61 17.75
CA ALA A 317 -29.43 -25.68 16.34
C ALA A 317 -30.68 -24.86 16.01
N GLN A 318 -31.63 -24.72 16.94
CA GLN A 318 -32.84 -23.96 16.70
C GLN A 318 -32.55 -22.46 16.62
N ILE A 319 -31.71 -21.94 17.52
CA ILE A 319 -31.29 -20.53 17.46
C ILE A 319 -30.59 -20.22 16.13
N ARG A 320 -29.68 -21.10 15.66
CA ARG A 320 -29.04 -20.91 14.34
C ARG A 320 -30.05 -20.90 13.20
N ALA A 321 -31.03 -21.80 13.24
CA ALA A 321 -32.10 -21.85 12.24
C ALA A 321 -32.94 -20.56 12.26
N ASP A 322 -33.37 -20.11 13.45
CA ASP A 322 -34.17 -18.89 13.62
C ASP A 322 -33.38 -17.63 13.15
N VAL A 323 -32.06 -17.58 13.38
CA VAL A 323 -31.19 -16.50 12.92
C VAL A 323 -31.05 -16.49 11.40
N CYS A 324 -30.89 -17.64 10.75
CA CYS A 324 -30.69 -17.75 9.30
C CYS A 324 -32.00 -17.71 8.48
N ALA A 325 -33.17 -17.91 9.09
CA ALA A 325 -34.43 -18.05 8.37
C ALA A 325 -34.75 -16.84 7.45
N GLY A 326 -35.12 -17.09 6.19
CA GLY A 326 -35.55 -16.03 5.26
C GLY A 326 -34.41 -15.14 4.75
N LEU A 327 -33.15 -15.58 4.86
CA LEU A 327 -31.97 -14.84 4.40
C LEU A 327 -31.37 -15.40 3.09
N GLU A 328 -32.11 -16.25 2.40
CA GLU A 328 -31.67 -16.91 1.16
C GLU A 328 -31.38 -15.86 0.06
N GLY A 329 -32.20 -14.80 -0.01
CA GLY A 329 -31.99 -13.67 -0.92
C GLY A 329 -30.72 -12.84 -0.64
N PHE A 330 -30.15 -12.96 0.56
CA PHE A 330 -28.85 -12.35 0.92
C PHE A 330 -27.67 -13.33 0.72
N GLY A 331 -27.95 -14.54 0.24
CA GLY A 331 -26.97 -15.59 0.00
C GLY A 331 -26.68 -16.48 1.21
N ILE A 332 -27.48 -16.42 2.28
CA ILE A 332 -27.36 -17.29 3.45
C ILE A 332 -28.48 -18.33 3.38
N ASP A 333 -28.13 -19.56 3.00
CA ASP A 333 -29.05 -20.69 2.92
C ASP A 333 -28.55 -21.85 3.80
N LEU A 334 -29.35 -22.20 4.81
CA LEU A 334 -28.98 -23.14 5.87
C LEU A 334 -29.56 -24.52 5.57
N ASP A 335 -28.72 -25.57 5.58
CA ASP A 335 -29.19 -26.94 5.48
C ASP A 335 -29.73 -27.41 6.85
N PRO A 336 -31.04 -27.69 6.98
CA PRO A 336 -31.63 -28.09 8.26
C PRO A 336 -31.10 -29.45 8.74
N VAL A 337 -30.84 -30.41 7.83
CA VAL A 337 -30.35 -31.73 8.20
C VAL A 337 -28.94 -31.62 8.78
N LEU A 338 -28.06 -30.88 8.10
CA LEU A 338 -26.69 -30.66 8.59
C LEU A 338 -26.71 -29.92 9.93
N ASN A 339 -27.51 -28.86 10.06
CA ASN A 339 -27.60 -28.07 11.28
C ASN A 339 -28.05 -28.88 12.52
N PHE A 340 -29.05 -29.75 12.39
CA PHE A 340 -29.54 -30.58 13.50
C PHE A 340 -28.69 -31.84 13.77
N SER A 341 -27.83 -32.25 12.83
CA SER A 341 -26.95 -33.43 12.99
C SER A 341 -25.66 -33.17 13.81
N VAL A 342 -25.40 -31.91 14.20
CA VAL A 342 -24.18 -31.47 14.89
C VAL A 342 -23.96 -32.12 16.26
N ALA A 343 -25.03 -32.62 16.90
CA ALA A 343 -24.96 -33.19 18.25
C ALA A 343 -24.08 -34.46 18.38
N ALA A 344 -23.69 -35.09 17.27
CA ALA A 344 -23.01 -36.39 17.24
C ALA A 344 -21.47 -36.36 17.16
N ASP A 345 -20.84 -35.25 16.79
CA ASP A 345 -19.38 -35.15 16.57
C ASP A 345 -18.80 -33.93 17.31
N LYS A 346 -18.23 -34.13 18.51
CA LYS A 346 -17.67 -33.03 19.35
C LYS A 346 -16.18 -33.24 19.64
N GLY A 347 -15.37 -33.27 18.58
CA GLY A 347 -13.91 -33.14 18.70
C GLY A 347 -13.49 -31.69 19.03
N LYS A 348 -12.28 -31.51 19.57
CA LYS A 348 -11.71 -30.16 19.89
C LYS A 348 -11.41 -29.32 18.64
N ASP A 349 -11.25 -29.96 17.48
CA ASP A 349 -11.00 -29.34 16.18
C ASP A 349 -12.24 -29.25 15.30
N PHE A 350 -13.42 -29.22 15.91
CA PHE A 350 -14.69 -29.22 15.19
C PHE A 350 -14.90 -27.92 14.39
N ILE A 351 -14.90 -28.07 13.07
CA ILE A 351 -15.37 -27.08 12.08
C ILE A 351 -16.39 -27.80 11.20
N ARG A 352 -17.59 -27.24 11.06
CA ARG A 352 -18.63 -27.83 10.23
C ARG A 352 -19.36 -26.78 9.42
N ASP A 353 -19.40 -26.98 8.11
CA ASP A 353 -20.29 -26.24 7.23
C ASP A 353 -21.70 -26.84 7.29
N ILE A 354 -22.67 -26.00 7.60
CA ILE A 354 -24.10 -26.32 7.71
C ILE A 354 -24.93 -25.54 6.68
N SER A 355 -24.28 -24.92 5.69
CA SER A 355 -24.97 -24.29 4.56
C SER A 355 -25.34 -25.29 3.47
N THR A 356 -26.33 -24.93 2.65
CA THR A 356 -26.66 -25.73 1.44
C THR A 356 -25.57 -25.54 0.38
N PRO A 357 -25.41 -26.47 -0.58
CA PRO A 357 -24.47 -26.30 -1.70
C PRO A 357 -24.74 -25.07 -2.59
N PHE A 358 -25.92 -24.48 -2.50
CA PHE A 358 -26.32 -23.30 -3.27
C PHE A 358 -26.14 -21.99 -2.49
N SER A 359 -25.81 -22.07 -1.20
CA SER A 359 -25.53 -20.89 -0.38
C SER A 359 -24.27 -20.18 -0.88
N ARG A 360 -24.37 -18.87 -1.12
CA ARG A 360 -23.22 -18.04 -1.47
C ARG A 360 -22.32 -17.79 -0.26
N THR A 361 -22.93 -17.67 0.91
CA THR A 361 -22.26 -17.48 2.21
C THR A 361 -22.23 -18.82 2.93
N LYS A 362 -21.03 -19.33 3.24
CA LYS A 362 -20.89 -20.52 4.08
C LYS A 362 -21.44 -20.25 5.47
N VAL A 363 -22.09 -21.23 6.08
CA VAL A 363 -22.56 -21.12 7.47
C VAL A 363 -21.78 -22.13 8.29
N LEU A 364 -20.85 -21.65 9.12
CA LEU A 364 -19.89 -22.51 9.81
C LEU A 364 -20.19 -22.57 11.30
N ILE A 365 -20.01 -23.74 11.91
CA ILE A 365 -19.96 -23.91 13.36
C ILE A 365 -18.53 -24.24 13.74
N ILE A 366 -17.96 -23.47 14.67
CA ILE A 366 -16.57 -23.61 15.08
C ILE A 366 -16.47 -23.57 16.59
N HIS A 367 -15.80 -24.59 17.14
CA HIS A 367 -15.52 -24.63 18.57
C HIS A 367 -14.45 -23.60 18.96
N SER A 368 -14.80 -22.69 19.87
CA SER A 368 -13.86 -21.72 20.43
C SER A 368 -13.38 -22.13 21.82
N SER A 369 -12.06 -22.03 22.04
CA SER A 369 -11.44 -22.25 23.34
C SER A 369 -10.59 -21.04 23.72
N GLU A 370 -11.10 -20.19 24.62
CA GLU A 370 -10.35 -19.00 25.08
C GLU A 370 -9.06 -19.39 25.80
N SER A 371 -9.06 -20.46 26.59
CA SER A 371 -7.87 -20.93 27.32
C SER A 371 -6.78 -21.43 26.38
N GLU A 372 -7.16 -22.10 25.29
CA GLU A 372 -6.22 -22.52 24.25
C GLU A 372 -5.69 -21.32 23.47
N ALA A 373 -6.56 -20.38 23.11
CA ALA A 373 -6.18 -19.14 22.45
C ALA A 373 -5.16 -18.33 23.26
N ILE A 374 -5.37 -18.20 24.58
CA ILE A 374 -4.42 -17.53 25.48
C ILE A 374 -3.09 -18.27 25.47
N ALA A 375 -3.10 -19.60 25.62
CA ALA A 375 -1.87 -20.39 25.62
C ALA A 375 -1.07 -20.23 24.32
N LEU A 376 -1.74 -20.28 23.16
CA LEU A 376 -1.12 -20.10 21.85
C LEU A 376 -0.56 -18.69 21.67
N GLN A 377 -1.34 -17.65 22.02
CA GLN A 377 -0.88 -16.27 21.94
C GLN A 377 0.31 -15.99 22.86
N SER A 378 0.28 -16.50 24.09
CA SER A 378 1.39 -16.38 25.03
C SER A 378 2.65 -17.14 24.57
N ALA A 379 2.49 -18.34 24.01
CA ALA A 379 3.61 -19.13 23.50
C ALA A 379 4.27 -18.47 22.28
N ASN A 380 3.46 -17.99 21.33
CA ASN A 380 3.96 -17.27 20.15
C ASN A 380 4.67 -15.97 20.56
N PHE A 381 4.10 -15.23 21.51
CA PHE A 381 4.72 -14.03 22.07
C PHE A 381 6.09 -14.34 22.69
N LEU A 382 6.18 -15.38 23.52
CA LEU A 382 7.45 -15.77 24.13
C LEU A 382 8.49 -16.25 23.14
N HIS A 383 8.09 -17.00 22.12
CA HIS A 383 9.02 -17.49 21.10
C HIS A 383 9.71 -16.32 20.38
N VAL A 384 8.92 -15.35 19.91
CA VAL A 384 9.42 -14.13 19.28
C VAL A 384 10.24 -13.30 20.27
N PHE A 385 9.78 -13.16 21.52
CA PHE A 385 10.47 -12.43 22.57
C PHE A 385 11.84 -13.05 22.92
N GLU A 386 11.93 -14.38 23.02
CA GLU A 386 13.17 -15.11 23.30
C GLU A 386 14.16 -15.06 22.15
N GLU A 387 13.71 -15.13 20.89
CA GLU A 387 14.59 -14.96 19.73
C GLU A 387 15.19 -13.55 19.69
N ASN A 388 14.37 -12.53 19.97
CA ASN A 388 14.81 -11.15 20.10
C ASN A 388 15.79 -10.96 21.27
N MET A 389 15.55 -11.63 22.42
CA MET A 389 16.43 -11.57 23.60
C MET A 389 17.74 -12.35 23.41
N LYS A 390 17.76 -13.48 22.69
CA LYS A 390 18.98 -14.22 22.35
C LYS A 390 19.88 -13.40 21.42
N GLN A 391 19.30 -12.76 20.41
CA GLN A 391 19.98 -11.77 19.57
C GLN A 391 20.57 -10.63 20.42
N HIS A 392 19.80 -10.12 21.39
CA HIS A 392 20.23 -9.06 22.31
C HIS A 392 21.36 -9.50 23.26
N GLN A 393 21.32 -10.72 23.82
CA GLN A 393 22.38 -11.25 24.71
C GLN A 393 23.69 -11.55 23.95
N ILE A 394 23.60 -12.00 22.69
CA ILE A 394 24.78 -12.18 21.83
C ILE A 394 25.45 -10.82 21.57
N GLN A 395 24.65 -9.79 21.30
CA GLN A 395 25.12 -8.40 21.14
C GLN A 395 25.70 -7.82 22.44
N MET A 396 25.10 -8.10 23.62
CA MET A 396 25.64 -7.63 24.91
C MET A 396 26.94 -8.34 25.32
N LYS A 397 27.11 -9.64 25.03
CA LYS A 397 28.38 -10.34 25.28
C LYS A 397 29.50 -9.84 24.36
N GLN A 398 29.17 -9.44 23.13
CA GLN A 398 30.11 -8.77 22.22
C GLN A 398 30.44 -7.37 22.73
N ALA A 399 29.45 -6.58 23.14
CA ALA A 399 29.65 -5.26 23.74
C ALA A 399 30.50 -5.31 25.02
N ALA A 400 30.26 -6.25 25.93
CA ALA A 400 31.04 -6.41 27.17
C ALA A 400 32.50 -6.80 26.93
N ARG A 401 32.80 -7.58 25.87
CA ARG A 401 34.18 -7.85 25.42
C ARG A 401 34.87 -6.59 24.91
N HIS A 402 34.15 -5.71 24.22
CA HIS A 402 34.67 -4.41 23.78
C HIS A 402 34.84 -3.42 24.95
N THR A 403 33.95 -3.47 25.96
CA THR A 403 34.05 -2.61 27.16
C THR A 403 35.23 -3.00 28.07
N ILE A 404 35.54 -4.30 28.21
CA ILE A 404 36.74 -4.76 28.95
C ILE A 404 38.03 -4.32 28.24
N ALA A 405 38.02 -4.21 26.91
CA ALA A 405 39.14 -3.65 26.14
C ALA A 405 39.24 -2.12 26.27
N ALA A 406 38.12 -1.40 26.39
CA ALA A 406 38.09 0.06 26.53
C ALA A 406 38.40 0.57 27.96
N ILE A 407 38.09 -0.21 29.00
CA ILE A 407 38.43 0.14 30.40
C ILE A 407 39.96 0.05 30.64
N ALA A 408 40.69 -0.72 29.83
CA ALA A 408 42.15 -0.81 29.88
C ALA A 408 42.87 0.46 29.37
N SER A 409 42.18 1.38 28.67
CA SER A 409 42.80 2.55 28.00
C SER A 409 42.38 3.90 28.60
N GLY A 410 42.00 3.93 29.88
CA GLY A 410 41.35 5.04 30.56
C GLY A 410 41.82 6.45 30.17
N THR A 411 40.88 7.31 29.77
CA THR A 411 41.00 8.77 29.78
C THR A 411 39.61 9.42 29.78
N SER A 412 39.52 10.57 30.43
CA SER A 412 38.32 11.19 30.98
C SER A 412 37.91 12.50 30.29
N ARG A 413 36.59 12.64 30.04
CA ARG A 413 35.73 13.85 29.90
C ARG A 413 35.97 14.83 28.72
N PRO A 414 34.89 15.54 28.29
CA PRO A 414 34.69 15.94 26.90
C PRO A 414 34.81 17.44 26.67
N ASP A 415 35.52 17.82 25.60
CA ASP A 415 35.44 19.13 24.97
C ASP A 415 35.06 18.96 23.50
N LEU A 416 34.31 19.94 22.99
CA LEU A 416 33.78 20.05 21.63
C LEU A 416 34.83 19.76 20.55
N VAL A 417 34.70 18.61 19.89
CA VAL A 417 35.49 18.27 18.70
C VAL A 417 34.57 18.25 17.50
N LYS A 418 34.95 19.00 16.45
CA LYS A 418 34.46 18.84 15.08
C LYS A 418 34.53 17.36 14.70
N LEU A 419 33.39 16.68 14.64
CA LEU A 419 33.32 15.33 14.09
C LEU A 419 33.50 15.44 12.58
N GLU A 420 34.64 14.96 12.08
CA GLU A 420 34.75 14.60 10.66
C GLU A 420 33.76 13.46 10.37
N PRO A 421 33.10 13.44 9.20
CA PRO A 421 32.11 12.42 8.88
C PRO A 421 32.75 11.03 8.89
N SER A 422 32.08 10.06 9.51
CA SER A 422 32.45 8.66 9.44
C SER A 422 32.43 8.22 7.97
N GLN A 423 33.60 7.86 7.43
CA GLN A 423 33.71 7.28 6.10
C GLN A 423 33.11 5.87 6.12
N SER A 424 31.84 5.75 5.75
CA SER A 424 31.24 4.48 5.38
C SER A 424 31.81 4.08 4.00
N ASN A 425 32.50 2.94 3.93
CA ASN A 425 33.08 2.39 2.69
C ASN A 425 32.01 1.75 1.76
N VAL A 426 30.79 2.28 1.75
CA VAL A 426 29.68 1.76 0.97
C VAL A 426 29.61 2.52 -0.36
N LYS A 427 30.01 1.88 -1.46
CA LYS A 427 29.77 2.42 -2.81
C LYS A 427 28.28 2.31 -3.16
N LEU A 428 27.57 3.43 -3.13
CA LEU A 428 26.24 3.54 -3.70
C LEU A 428 26.32 3.60 -5.22
N GLU A 429 25.45 2.85 -5.91
CA GLU A 429 25.28 2.98 -7.37
C GLU A 429 24.71 4.37 -7.73
N PRO A 430 24.94 4.87 -8.96
CA PRO A 430 24.36 6.13 -9.42
C PRO A 430 22.82 6.10 -9.35
N ILE A 431 22.23 7.23 -8.95
CA ILE A 431 20.79 7.39 -8.68
C ILE A 431 19.94 7.57 -9.96
N GLY A 432 20.54 7.76 -11.14
CA GLY A 432 19.79 7.94 -12.40
C GLY A 432 19.04 9.28 -12.46
N ARG A 433 18.39 9.62 -13.58
CA ARG A 433 17.89 10.98 -13.91
C ARG A 433 16.88 11.65 -12.96
N GLY A 434 16.52 11.03 -11.84
CA GLY A 434 15.64 11.61 -10.84
C GLY A 434 15.52 10.77 -9.58
N ILE A 435 14.79 11.28 -8.60
CA ILE A 435 14.44 10.57 -7.37
C ILE A 435 12.95 10.70 -7.11
N TYR A 436 12.37 9.69 -6.47
CA TYR A 436 11.03 9.78 -5.90
C TYR A 436 11.13 10.05 -4.40
N MET A 437 10.63 11.19 -3.93
CA MET A 437 10.65 11.59 -2.53
C MET A 437 9.28 11.38 -1.88
N ASP A 438 9.26 10.60 -0.80
CA ASP A 438 8.06 10.23 -0.05
C ASP A 438 8.18 10.57 1.43
N GLY A 439 7.08 10.50 2.17
CA GLY A 439 7.02 10.84 3.59
C GLY A 439 7.04 12.35 3.84
N VAL A 440 7.04 13.18 2.80
CA VAL A 440 7.10 14.65 2.87
C VAL A 440 5.73 15.28 3.15
N GLY A 441 5.69 16.25 4.06
CA GLY A 441 4.53 17.09 4.34
C GLY A 441 4.18 18.12 3.25
N PRO A 442 3.20 19.02 3.50
CA PRO A 442 2.93 20.16 2.62
C PRO A 442 4.16 21.10 2.61
N ILE A 443 4.87 21.13 1.47
CA ILE A 443 6.17 21.82 1.21
C ILE A 443 7.14 21.65 2.39
N SER A 444 7.98 20.61 2.34
CA SER A 444 8.90 20.29 3.44
C SER A 444 10.29 20.89 3.21
N GLY A 445 11.01 21.22 4.30
CA GLY A 445 12.37 21.76 4.23
C GLY A 445 13.35 20.78 3.60
N GLU A 446 13.06 19.48 3.70
CA GLU A 446 13.86 18.39 3.16
C GLU A 446 13.89 18.39 1.63
N GLU A 447 12.77 18.65 0.97
CA GLU A 447 12.72 18.76 -0.50
C GLU A 447 13.52 19.96 -0.99
N ILE A 448 13.35 21.12 -0.32
CA ILE A 448 14.04 22.36 -0.69
C ILE A 448 15.55 22.20 -0.49
N GLY A 449 15.96 21.69 0.68
CA GLY A 449 17.36 21.46 1.01
C GLY A 449 18.04 20.55 -0.02
N LEU A 450 17.38 19.45 -0.40
CA LEU A 450 17.90 18.53 -1.40
C LEU A 450 18.00 19.15 -2.80
N LEU A 451 16.99 19.90 -3.24
CA LEU A 451 17.03 20.60 -4.54
C LEU A 451 18.18 21.62 -4.61
N TYR A 452 18.46 22.35 -3.52
CA TYR A 452 19.60 23.28 -3.48
C TYR A 452 20.96 22.59 -3.56
N GLN A 453 21.09 21.34 -3.09
CA GLN A 453 22.33 20.57 -3.23
C GLN A 453 22.60 20.14 -4.68
N VAL A 454 21.53 19.93 -5.47
CA VAL A 454 21.61 19.48 -6.87
C VAL A 454 21.67 20.66 -7.85
N LEU A 455 21.08 21.80 -7.50
CA LEU A 455 20.96 22.99 -8.35
C LEU A 455 22.28 23.45 -9.02
N PRO A 456 23.45 23.45 -8.36
CA PRO A 456 24.71 23.86 -9.00
C PRO A 456 25.15 22.96 -10.15
N TYR A 457 24.66 21.72 -10.19
CA TYR A 457 25.08 20.69 -11.14
C TYR A 457 24.02 20.41 -12.21
N ALA A 458 22.74 20.64 -11.89
CA ALA A 458 21.60 20.41 -12.79
C ALA A 458 20.94 21.76 -13.17
N PRO A 459 21.48 22.49 -14.16
CA PRO A 459 20.94 23.80 -14.55
C PRO A 459 19.49 23.73 -15.04
N LYS A 460 19.05 22.60 -15.61
CA LYS A 460 17.65 22.33 -15.95
C LYS A 460 17.00 21.42 -14.91
N LEU A 461 16.73 21.98 -13.75
CA LEU A 461 16.03 21.31 -12.66
C LEU A 461 14.56 21.08 -12.99
N GLY A 462 14.07 19.87 -12.75
CA GLY A 462 12.67 19.48 -12.86
C GLY A 462 12.08 19.12 -11.50
N TYR A 463 10.81 19.45 -11.32
CA TYR A 463 10.00 19.03 -10.18
C TYR A 463 8.65 18.52 -10.68
N PHE A 464 8.27 17.30 -10.30
CA PHE A 464 7.06 16.63 -10.80
C PHE A 464 6.23 16.04 -9.67
N ARG A 465 4.90 16.12 -9.77
CA ARG A 465 3.96 15.49 -8.81
C ARG A 465 3.03 14.53 -9.55
N PRO A 466 3.06 13.22 -9.26
CA PRO A 466 2.17 12.26 -9.95
C PRO A 466 0.69 12.60 -9.81
N PHE A 467 0.29 13.11 -8.64
CA PHE A 467 -1.08 13.51 -8.34
C PHE A 467 -1.12 14.93 -7.75
N ALA A 468 -1.68 15.89 -8.49
CA ALA A 468 -1.76 17.30 -8.09
C ALA A 468 -2.93 18.03 -8.79
N ASP A 469 -3.57 18.94 -8.07
CA ASP A 469 -4.61 19.83 -8.64
C ASP A 469 -4.00 20.89 -9.57
N ASP A 470 -4.84 21.52 -10.40
CA ASP A 470 -4.39 22.53 -11.37
C ASP A 470 -3.76 23.77 -10.69
N ASP A 471 -4.22 24.08 -9.49
CA ASP A 471 -3.72 25.19 -8.66
C ASP A 471 -2.92 24.68 -7.44
N ASP A 472 -2.24 23.54 -7.57
CA ASP A 472 -1.45 22.93 -6.49
C ASP A 472 -0.44 23.94 -5.91
N ARG A 473 -0.58 24.17 -4.60
CA ARG A 473 0.22 25.18 -3.85
C ARG A 473 1.70 24.85 -3.85
N LYS A 474 2.05 23.56 -3.79
CA LYS A 474 3.43 23.08 -3.73
C LYS A 474 4.14 23.26 -5.07
N LEU A 475 3.45 22.98 -6.18
CA LEU A 475 3.97 23.27 -7.52
C LEU A 475 4.23 24.77 -7.70
N ARG A 476 3.30 25.64 -7.28
CA ARG A 476 3.48 27.11 -7.36
C ARG A 476 4.70 27.59 -6.59
N THR A 477 4.82 27.19 -5.31
CA THR A 477 5.94 27.60 -4.47
C THR A 477 7.28 27.14 -5.05
N ILE A 478 7.40 25.88 -5.48
CA ILE A 478 8.65 25.37 -6.08
C ILE A 478 8.97 26.09 -7.39
N ARG A 479 7.96 26.34 -8.24
CA ARG A 479 8.13 27.06 -9.50
C ARG A 479 8.66 28.48 -9.27
N GLU A 480 8.16 29.18 -8.26
CA GLU A 480 8.64 30.52 -7.89
C GLU A 480 10.04 30.48 -7.26
N LEU A 481 10.28 29.56 -6.32
CA LEU A 481 11.55 29.47 -5.58
C LEU A 481 12.75 29.15 -6.48
N PHE A 482 12.56 28.24 -7.43
CA PHE A 482 13.61 27.79 -8.37
C PHE A 482 13.49 28.45 -9.75
N GLN A 483 12.68 29.51 -9.88
CA GLN A 483 12.51 30.32 -11.10
C GLN A 483 12.14 29.50 -12.35
N LEU A 484 11.33 28.45 -12.19
CA LEU A 484 10.85 27.59 -13.28
C LEU A 484 9.69 28.25 -14.07
N THR A 485 9.73 29.58 -14.22
CA THR A 485 8.58 30.40 -14.67
C THR A 485 8.13 30.12 -16.10
N ASP A 486 9.02 29.62 -16.97
CA ASP A 486 8.70 29.21 -18.35
C ASP A 486 7.96 27.86 -18.42
N THR A 487 7.79 27.16 -17.29
CA THR A 487 7.13 25.85 -17.23
C THR A 487 5.67 25.98 -16.77
N PRO A 488 4.68 25.57 -17.59
CA PRO A 488 3.28 25.52 -17.17
C PRO A 488 3.07 24.57 -15.99
N LEU A 489 2.25 24.94 -14.99
CA LEU A 489 1.98 24.07 -13.83
C LEU A 489 1.41 22.70 -14.22
N GLN A 490 0.61 22.66 -15.29
CA GLN A 490 -0.03 21.43 -15.79
C GLN A 490 0.98 20.41 -16.34
N SER A 491 2.15 20.83 -16.83
CA SER A 491 3.18 19.90 -17.30
C SER A 491 4.00 19.32 -16.16
N MET A 492 3.94 19.92 -14.96
CA MET A 492 4.65 19.45 -13.75
C MET A 492 3.86 18.38 -12.98
N ARG A 493 2.79 17.82 -13.55
CA ARG A 493 1.94 16.81 -12.91
C ARG A 493 1.51 15.66 -13.81
N GLY A 494 1.09 14.56 -13.20
CA GLY A 494 0.48 13.41 -13.88
C GLY A 494 -1.03 13.56 -14.04
N ALA A 495 -1.80 13.20 -13.02
CA ALA A 495 -3.26 13.28 -12.99
C ALA A 495 -3.75 14.14 -11.81
N THR A 496 -4.99 14.63 -11.87
CA THR A 496 -5.63 15.24 -10.70
C THR A 496 -5.99 14.15 -9.67
N PRO A 497 -6.06 14.49 -8.37
CA PRO A 497 -6.57 13.58 -7.36
C PRO A 497 -8.00 13.07 -7.65
N SER A 498 -8.84 13.89 -8.30
CA SER A 498 -10.20 13.52 -8.69
C SER A 498 -10.21 12.46 -9.80
N GLU A 499 -9.46 12.68 -10.89
CA GLU A 499 -9.32 11.71 -11.99
C GLU A 499 -8.74 10.39 -11.47
N ALA A 500 -7.68 10.48 -10.64
CA ALA A 500 -7.08 9.32 -10.03
C ALA A 500 -8.09 8.55 -9.17
N SER A 501 -8.84 9.22 -8.30
CA SER A 501 -9.85 8.57 -7.46
C SER A 501 -10.96 7.89 -8.28
N GLU A 502 -11.41 8.52 -9.37
CA GLU A 502 -12.43 7.96 -10.25
C GLU A 502 -11.92 6.68 -10.95
N MET A 503 -10.74 6.74 -11.56
CA MET A 503 -10.14 5.60 -12.26
C MET A 503 -9.87 4.43 -11.29
N LEU A 504 -9.41 4.72 -10.08
CA LEU A 504 -9.20 3.69 -9.05
C LEU A 504 -10.51 3.03 -8.62
N THR A 505 -11.59 3.81 -8.47
CA THR A 505 -12.91 3.26 -8.10
C THR A 505 -13.47 2.36 -9.20
N GLN A 506 -13.12 2.64 -10.46
CA GLN A 506 -13.49 1.84 -11.63
C GLN A 506 -12.53 0.65 -11.88
N GLY A 507 -11.51 0.44 -11.04
CA GLY A 507 -10.50 -0.62 -11.23
C GLY A 507 -9.51 -0.36 -12.37
N ARG A 508 -9.45 0.87 -12.92
CA ARG A 508 -8.58 1.29 -14.03
C ARG A 508 -7.21 1.74 -13.53
N GLU A 509 -6.60 0.95 -12.65
CA GLU A 509 -5.31 1.29 -12.03
C GLU A 509 -4.16 1.37 -13.03
N ASP A 510 -4.17 0.49 -14.02
CA ASP A 510 -3.11 0.37 -15.01
C ASP A 510 -3.10 1.58 -15.96
N GLU A 511 -4.27 2.04 -16.36
CA GLU A 511 -4.42 3.22 -17.22
C GLU A 511 -3.99 4.51 -16.50
N LEU A 512 -4.28 4.62 -15.20
CA LEU A 512 -3.80 5.74 -14.38
C LEU A 512 -2.26 5.78 -14.33
N LEU A 513 -1.61 4.62 -14.17
CA LEU A 513 -0.14 4.54 -14.20
C LEU A 513 0.41 4.94 -15.57
N ASP A 514 -0.24 4.51 -16.66
CA ASP A 514 0.18 4.87 -18.02
C ASP A 514 0.12 6.39 -18.24
N ILE A 515 -0.93 7.07 -17.77
CA ILE A 515 -1.04 8.54 -17.82
C ILE A 515 0.10 9.21 -17.06
N VAL A 516 0.40 8.74 -15.84
CA VAL A 516 1.48 9.30 -15.01
C VAL A 516 2.85 9.09 -15.68
N ILE A 517 3.10 7.91 -16.26
CA ILE A 517 4.33 7.60 -17.00
C ILE A 517 4.47 8.52 -18.21
N GLU A 518 3.41 8.66 -19.02
CA GLU A 518 3.42 9.49 -20.23
C GLU A 518 3.77 10.94 -19.89
N LYS A 519 3.08 11.53 -18.91
CA LYS A 519 3.33 12.91 -18.46
C LYS A 519 4.71 13.11 -17.87
N TYR A 520 5.20 12.15 -17.08
CA TYR A 520 6.54 12.21 -16.53
C TYR A 520 7.61 12.16 -17.63
N VAL A 521 7.48 11.25 -18.60
CA VAL A 521 8.45 11.10 -19.71
C VAL A 521 8.49 12.35 -20.58
N GLU A 522 7.33 12.94 -20.88
CA GLU A 522 7.22 14.21 -21.60
C GLU A 522 7.94 15.34 -20.84
N TYR A 523 7.65 15.47 -19.54
CA TYR A 523 8.23 16.50 -18.69
C TYR A 523 9.74 16.35 -18.45
N ALA A 524 10.22 15.12 -18.27
CA ALA A 524 11.62 14.83 -17.96
C ALA A 524 12.55 14.89 -19.17
N ALA A 525 12.01 14.96 -20.40
CA ALA A 525 12.80 14.84 -21.63
C ALA A 525 13.88 15.93 -21.80
N ASP A 526 13.62 17.14 -21.29
CA ASP A 526 14.52 18.30 -21.41
C ASP A 526 15.21 18.69 -20.10
N LYS A 527 15.03 17.90 -19.02
CA LYS A 527 15.57 18.16 -17.68
C LYS A 527 16.85 17.38 -17.42
N ASP A 528 17.74 17.97 -16.63
CA ASP A 528 18.99 17.33 -16.20
C ASP A 528 18.76 16.45 -14.96
N PHE A 529 17.79 16.83 -14.12
CA PHE A 529 17.39 16.09 -12.92
C PHE A 529 15.93 16.36 -12.59
N VAL A 530 15.15 15.34 -12.25
CA VAL A 530 13.74 15.51 -11.81
C VAL A 530 13.53 14.97 -10.40
N LEU A 531 13.10 15.84 -9.48
CA LEU A 531 12.58 15.40 -8.18
C LEU A 531 11.08 15.13 -8.29
N VAL A 532 10.68 13.88 -8.11
CA VAL A 532 9.27 13.47 -8.08
C VAL A 532 8.80 13.48 -6.64
N SER A 533 7.90 14.40 -6.30
CA SER A 533 7.34 14.49 -4.95
C SER A 533 6.00 13.78 -4.87
N ARG A 534 5.79 13.07 -3.76
CA ARG A 534 4.55 12.35 -3.48
C ARG A 534 3.29 13.21 -3.71
N GLY A 535 2.36 12.69 -4.52
CA GLY A 535 1.04 13.27 -4.76
C GLY A 535 0.02 12.99 -3.64
N HIS A 536 -1.07 13.76 -3.60
CA HIS A 536 -2.18 13.53 -2.67
C HIS A 536 -3.29 12.71 -3.34
N LEU A 537 -3.67 11.58 -2.74
CA LEU A 537 -4.69 10.64 -3.25
C LEU A 537 -5.87 10.50 -2.25
N GLY A 538 -6.15 11.55 -1.47
CA GLY A 538 -7.21 11.53 -0.46
C GLY A 538 -7.00 10.49 0.64
N GLN A 539 -8.10 9.92 1.17
CA GLN A 539 -8.11 8.92 2.26
C GLN A 539 -7.52 7.54 1.87
N LEU A 540 -7.11 7.35 0.62
CA LEU A 540 -6.60 6.07 0.09
C LEU A 540 -5.06 5.95 0.13
N GLY A 541 -4.34 6.94 0.65
CA GLY A 541 -2.87 6.97 0.60
C GLY A 541 -2.15 6.28 1.76
N ASP A 542 -0.96 5.73 1.50
CA ASP A 542 0.24 6.54 1.83
C ASP A 542 1.54 5.94 1.28
N VAL A 543 1.82 4.65 1.45
CA VAL A 543 3.12 4.04 1.05
C VAL A 543 3.01 3.12 -0.18
N PHE A 544 1.86 2.48 -0.36
CA PHE A 544 1.67 1.49 -1.42
C PHE A 544 1.70 2.08 -2.84
N TRP A 545 1.09 3.25 -3.03
CA TRP A 545 1.08 3.95 -4.32
C TRP A 545 2.43 4.58 -4.65
N THR A 546 3.15 5.10 -3.66
CA THR A 546 4.52 5.59 -3.82
C THR A 546 5.40 4.51 -4.45
N ALA A 547 5.47 3.34 -3.83
CA ALA A 547 6.31 2.26 -4.33
C ALA A 547 5.88 1.81 -5.74
N LYS A 548 4.57 1.80 -6.04
CA LYS A 548 4.04 1.44 -7.36
C LYS A 548 4.42 2.47 -8.44
N VAL A 549 4.28 3.77 -8.17
CA VAL A 549 4.64 4.85 -9.11
C VAL A 549 6.16 4.95 -9.26
N ALA A 550 6.92 4.91 -8.17
CA ALA A 550 8.38 4.95 -8.22
C ALA A 550 8.95 3.78 -9.03
N ALA A 551 8.44 2.56 -8.81
CA ALA A 551 8.81 1.40 -9.62
C ALA A 551 8.41 1.55 -11.09
N ALA A 552 7.22 2.10 -11.38
CA ALA A 552 6.78 2.34 -12.76
C ALA A 552 7.67 3.36 -13.51
N LEU A 553 8.13 4.40 -12.80
CA LEU A 553 9.02 5.44 -13.34
C LEU A 553 10.51 5.05 -13.33
N SER A 554 10.86 3.87 -12.81
CA SER A 554 12.24 3.43 -12.57
C SER A 554 13.05 4.40 -11.69
N LEU A 555 12.41 5.04 -10.71
CA LEU A 555 13.06 6.01 -9.84
C LEU A 555 13.39 5.40 -8.47
N PRO A 556 14.61 5.62 -7.94
CA PRO A 556 14.90 5.27 -6.57
C PRO A 556 14.09 6.13 -5.60
N VAL A 557 13.65 5.50 -4.50
CA VAL A 557 12.86 6.14 -3.45
C VAL A 557 13.78 6.71 -2.38
N VAL A 558 13.58 7.99 -2.03
CA VAL A 558 14.12 8.62 -0.82
C VAL A 558 12.95 8.89 0.11
N TYR A 559 12.96 8.27 1.28
CA TYR A 559 11.85 8.40 2.23
C TYR A 559 12.22 9.36 3.35
N VAL A 560 11.37 10.35 3.61
CA VAL A 560 11.49 11.28 4.74
C VAL A 560 10.69 10.72 5.91
N CYS A 561 11.38 10.28 6.95
CA CYS A 561 10.76 9.83 8.18
C CYS A 561 10.46 11.04 9.07
N HIS A 562 9.21 11.51 9.04
CA HIS A 562 8.71 12.44 10.05
C HIS A 562 8.19 11.68 11.27
N ASP A 563 8.58 12.10 12.46
CA ASP A 563 7.73 11.90 13.62
C ASP A 563 6.71 13.04 13.69
N GLN A 564 5.60 12.81 14.38
CA GLN A 564 4.61 13.86 14.62
C GLN A 564 5.11 14.87 15.68
N ILE A 565 6.38 15.27 15.66
CA ILE A 565 6.91 16.35 16.54
C ILE A 565 6.59 17.73 15.98
N THR A 566 6.11 17.86 14.73
CA THR A 566 5.59 19.13 14.25
C THR A 566 4.39 19.56 15.12
N PRO A 567 4.44 20.73 15.78
CA PRO A 567 3.40 21.16 16.70
C PRO A 567 2.02 21.10 16.04
N ARG A 568 1.03 20.48 16.70
CA ARG A 568 -0.38 20.59 16.33
C ARG A 568 -0.85 22.01 16.66
N GLY A 569 -0.56 22.95 15.78
CA GLY A 569 -0.98 24.35 15.91
C GLY A 569 -0.41 25.06 17.14
N PHE A 570 -1.02 26.20 17.46
CA PHE A 570 -0.54 27.16 18.48
C PHE A 570 -0.57 26.64 19.93
N TYR A 571 -1.30 25.56 20.23
CA TYR A 571 -1.39 24.95 21.57
C TYR A 571 -1.38 23.42 21.49
N GLY A 572 -0.44 22.86 20.74
CA GLY A 572 -0.19 21.42 20.74
C GLY A 572 0.43 20.97 22.07
N GLY A 573 -0.42 20.59 23.04
CA GLY A 573 -0.03 19.92 24.29
C GLY A 573 0.68 18.56 24.14
N ASP A 574 1.07 18.19 22.91
CA ASP A 574 1.84 16.98 22.58
C ASP A 574 3.37 17.24 22.54
N GLN A 575 3.84 18.47 22.84
CA GLN A 575 5.28 18.78 22.85
C GLN A 575 6.10 18.05 23.94
N VAL A 576 5.46 17.34 24.89
CA VAL A 576 6.16 16.80 26.08
C VAL A 576 6.40 15.28 26.03
N THR A 577 5.84 14.54 25.06
CA THR A 577 5.91 13.06 25.11
C THR A 577 7.17 12.45 24.49
N TYR A 578 7.91 13.16 23.64
CA TYR A 578 9.10 12.61 22.95
C TYR A 578 10.46 13.16 23.41
N HIS A 579 10.50 14.33 24.05
CA HIS A 579 11.74 14.83 24.67
C HIS A 579 12.27 13.93 25.80
N ASN A 580 11.43 13.07 26.36
CA ASN A 580 11.77 12.22 27.52
C ASN A 580 12.04 10.74 27.18
N ASN A 581 12.01 10.32 25.90
CA ASN A 581 12.29 8.92 25.55
C ASN A 581 12.97 8.76 24.16
N PRO A 582 14.29 8.95 24.07
CA PRO A 582 15.08 8.74 22.85
C PRO A 582 14.89 7.36 22.21
N GLN A 583 14.64 6.34 23.04
CA GLN A 583 14.50 4.96 22.60
C GLN A 583 13.17 4.71 21.86
N ALA A 584 12.10 5.39 22.26
CA ALA A 584 10.82 5.36 21.56
C ALA A 584 10.88 6.03 20.18
N TYR A 585 11.63 7.13 20.06
CA TYR A 585 11.89 7.77 18.76
C TYR A 585 12.62 6.82 17.82
N VAL A 586 13.75 6.25 18.25
CA VAL A 586 14.54 5.30 17.44
C VAL A 586 13.72 4.08 17.03
N SER A 587 12.91 3.52 17.95
CA SER A 587 12.03 2.38 17.64
C SER A 587 10.98 2.70 16.57
N ARG A 588 10.39 3.90 16.61
CA ARG A 588 9.38 4.32 15.62
C ARG A 588 10.00 4.55 14.25
N VAL A 589 11.13 5.25 14.19
CA VAL A 589 11.85 5.46 12.93
C VAL A 589 12.27 4.11 12.34
N SER A 590 12.70 3.16 13.18
CA SER A 590 13.03 1.79 12.76
C SER A 590 11.86 1.05 12.14
N GLU A 591 10.67 1.10 12.77
CA GLU A 591 9.47 0.43 12.27
C GLU A 591 9.06 1.01 10.91
N VAL A 592 9.06 2.35 10.79
CA VAL A 592 8.69 3.04 9.55
C VAL A 592 9.70 2.71 8.45
N ALA A 593 11.01 2.79 8.73
CA ALA A 593 12.05 2.46 7.76
C ALA A 593 11.95 1.00 7.27
N ALA A 594 11.68 0.05 8.17
CA ALA A 594 11.50 -1.36 7.82
C ALA A 594 10.29 -1.58 6.90
N ARG A 595 9.14 -0.97 7.24
CA ARG A 595 7.91 -1.05 6.45
C ARG A 595 8.05 -0.42 5.07
N VAL A 596 8.75 0.70 4.97
CA VAL A 596 9.02 1.36 3.68
C VAL A 596 9.94 0.50 2.83
N LYS A 597 11.02 -0.05 3.41
CA LYS A 597 11.92 -0.97 2.72
C LYS A 597 11.14 -2.16 2.15
N GLU A 598 10.34 -2.84 2.97
CA GLU A 598 9.51 -3.97 2.55
C GLU A 598 8.52 -3.58 1.43
N ALA A 599 7.86 -2.42 1.56
CA ALA A 599 6.89 -1.96 0.56
C ALA A 599 7.52 -1.61 -0.80
N VAL A 600 8.74 -1.09 -0.80
CA VAL A 600 9.52 -0.76 -2.00
C VAL A 600 10.10 -2.04 -2.64
N ASP A 601 10.73 -2.90 -1.83
CA ASP A 601 11.37 -4.14 -2.29
C ASP A 601 10.33 -5.12 -2.88
N SER A 602 9.16 -5.26 -2.23
CA SER A 602 8.06 -6.14 -2.71
C SER A 602 7.47 -5.75 -4.07
N ARG A 603 7.78 -4.56 -4.58
CA ARG A 603 7.28 -4.05 -5.87
C ARG A 603 8.38 -3.86 -6.92
N GLY A 604 9.59 -4.33 -6.64
CA GLY A 604 10.74 -4.15 -7.53
C GLY A 604 11.27 -2.71 -7.59
N GLY A 605 10.92 -1.86 -6.61
CA GLY A 605 11.52 -0.54 -6.45
C GLY A 605 12.85 -0.62 -5.70
N LYS A 606 13.62 0.47 -5.68
CA LYS A 606 14.89 0.58 -4.96
C LYS A 606 14.81 1.71 -3.94
N LEU A 607 15.00 1.41 -2.65
CA LEU A 607 15.13 2.43 -1.60
C LEU A 607 16.58 2.96 -1.61
N ALA A 608 16.80 4.20 -2.05
CA ALA A 608 18.12 4.82 -2.08
C ALA A 608 18.56 5.38 -0.72
N GLY A 609 17.62 5.79 0.12
CA GLY A 609 17.93 6.16 1.50
C GLY A 609 16.75 6.76 2.26
N VAL A 610 16.99 7.00 3.55
CA VAL A 610 16.04 7.62 4.47
C VAL A 610 16.62 8.92 5.02
N ILE A 611 15.80 9.97 5.00
CA ILE A 611 16.07 11.25 5.65
C ILE A 611 15.27 11.28 6.94
N THR A 612 15.87 11.69 8.05
CA THR A 612 15.17 11.80 9.34
C THR A 612 15.64 13.00 10.13
N THR A 613 14.76 13.58 10.95
CA THR A 613 15.06 14.76 11.77
C THR A 613 15.08 14.38 13.25
N ILE A 614 16.25 14.43 13.88
CA ILE A 614 16.44 14.01 15.28
C ILE A 614 16.09 15.12 16.27
N PRO A 615 15.23 14.86 17.27
CA PRO A 615 14.91 15.85 18.29
C PRO A 615 16.09 16.06 19.28
N PRO A 616 16.11 17.19 20.01
CA PRO A 616 17.14 17.45 21.01
C PRO A 616 17.22 16.31 22.04
N GLY A 617 18.43 15.82 22.31
CA GLY A 617 18.69 14.76 23.30
C GLY A 617 18.72 13.33 22.74
N VAL A 618 18.45 13.12 21.45
CA VAL A 618 18.65 11.82 20.78
C VAL A 618 20.06 11.72 20.19
N PRO A 619 20.89 10.73 20.58
CA PRO A 619 22.21 10.57 19.99
C PRO A 619 22.13 10.12 18.51
N GLN A 620 22.84 10.81 17.62
CA GLN A 620 22.90 10.48 16.19
C GLN A 620 23.35 9.03 15.94
N ASP A 621 24.38 8.55 16.64
CA ASP A 621 24.90 7.18 16.56
C ASP A 621 23.84 6.11 16.82
N SER A 622 22.82 6.42 17.65
CA SER A 622 21.73 5.48 17.94
C SER A 622 20.79 5.31 16.73
N VAL A 623 20.63 6.37 15.94
CA VAL A 623 19.83 6.36 14.70
C VAL A 623 20.63 5.71 13.57
N GLU A 624 21.93 5.99 13.46
CA GLU A 624 22.83 5.32 12.50
C GLU A 624 22.87 3.81 12.71
N SER A 625 23.10 3.36 13.96
CA SER A 625 23.11 1.94 14.30
C SER A 625 21.77 1.26 14.03
N MET A 626 20.66 2.00 14.14
CA MET A 626 19.34 1.48 13.79
C MET A 626 19.20 1.28 12.27
N PHE A 627 19.62 2.25 11.47
CA PHE A 627 19.57 2.13 10.01
C PHE A 627 20.38 0.93 9.51
N ASP A 628 21.57 0.69 10.10
CA ASP A 628 22.37 -0.51 9.83
C ASP A 628 21.61 -1.81 10.15
N ARG A 629 20.90 -1.87 11.28
CA ARG A 629 20.12 -3.07 11.69
C ARG A 629 18.94 -3.36 10.76
N VAL A 630 18.27 -2.32 10.29
CA VAL A 630 17.12 -2.44 9.37
C VAL A 630 17.59 -2.67 7.92
N GLY A 631 18.89 -2.48 7.65
CA GLY A 631 19.45 -2.60 6.30
C GLY A 631 18.98 -1.46 5.39
N VAL A 632 18.86 -0.26 5.93
CA VAL A 632 18.44 0.96 5.22
C VAL A 632 19.56 1.98 5.28
N TYR A 633 19.71 2.77 4.23
CA TYR A 633 20.80 3.74 4.12
C TYR A 633 20.37 5.12 4.65
N PRO A 634 21.09 5.76 5.59
CA PRO A 634 20.80 7.13 6.03
C PRO A 634 21.26 8.14 4.96
N ALA A 635 20.32 8.70 4.20
CA ALA A 635 20.64 9.77 3.24
C ALA A 635 20.99 11.08 3.95
N ALA A 636 20.27 11.41 5.02
CA ALA A 636 20.59 12.54 5.92
C ALA A 636 19.98 12.33 7.30
N ILE A 637 20.72 12.72 8.35
CA ILE A 637 20.22 12.77 9.73
C ILE A 637 20.31 14.23 10.18
N LEU A 638 19.16 14.92 10.16
CA LEU A 638 19.08 16.36 10.37
C LEU A 638 18.82 16.66 11.86
N PRO A 639 19.55 17.58 12.50
CA PRO A 639 19.16 18.05 13.82
C PRO A 639 17.87 18.88 13.74
N PHE A 640 17.04 18.80 14.78
CA PHE A 640 15.85 19.63 14.91
C PHE A 640 16.21 21.12 14.93
N ASP A 641 15.59 21.91 14.05
CA ASP A 641 15.74 23.37 13.99
C ASP A 641 14.39 24.05 14.27
N GLU A 642 14.36 24.87 15.32
CA GLU A 642 13.16 25.54 15.79
C GLU A 642 12.54 26.45 14.72
N ARG A 643 13.27 26.95 13.72
CA ARG A 643 12.71 27.83 12.68
C ARG A 643 11.60 27.16 11.88
N PHE A 644 11.61 25.82 11.76
CA PHE A 644 10.55 25.07 11.06
C PHE A 644 9.27 24.86 11.89
N SER A 645 9.31 25.09 13.21
CA SER A 645 8.13 24.94 14.08
C SER A 645 7.29 26.21 14.23
N HIS A 646 7.84 27.36 13.80
CA HIS A 646 7.24 28.69 13.93
C HIS A 646 6.31 29.03 12.74
N ILE A 647 5.21 29.74 13.00
CA ILE A 647 4.28 30.23 11.97
C ILE A 647 4.44 31.76 11.81
N ALA A 648 4.91 32.22 10.66
CA ALA A 648 5.04 33.63 10.35
C ALA A 648 3.70 34.28 9.96
N MET A 649 3.58 35.60 10.16
CA MET A 649 2.40 36.36 9.74
C MET A 649 2.13 36.30 8.23
N SER A 650 3.17 36.12 7.40
CA SER A 650 3.04 35.88 5.96
C SER A 650 2.35 34.54 5.66
N GLU A 651 2.63 33.50 6.44
CA GLU A 651 1.97 32.19 6.33
C GLU A 651 0.50 32.28 6.72
N ILE A 652 0.19 33.00 7.80
CA ILE A 652 -1.19 33.23 8.26
C ILE A 652 -1.97 34.01 7.21
N ALA A 653 -1.39 35.09 6.68
CA ALA A 653 -2.02 35.90 5.65
C ALA A 653 -2.29 35.09 4.38
N TYR A 654 -1.33 34.27 3.96
CA TYR A 654 -1.49 33.40 2.79
C TYR A 654 -2.56 32.32 3.01
N ALA A 655 -2.53 31.65 4.16
CA ALA A 655 -3.45 30.54 4.46
C ALA A 655 -4.91 30.99 4.65
N LEU A 656 -5.14 32.21 5.18
CA LEU A 656 -6.49 32.79 5.32
C LEU A 656 -6.95 33.58 4.08
N ASN A 657 -6.13 33.66 3.02
CA ASN A 657 -6.37 34.57 1.88
C ASN A 657 -6.67 36.01 2.34
N ALA A 658 -5.86 36.51 3.28
CA ALA A 658 -6.11 37.74 4.00
C ALA A 658 -5.64 38.99 3.23
N ASN A 659 -6.38 40.09 3.38
CA ASN A 659 -5.96 41.40 2.91
C ASN A 659 -5.03 42.06 3.93
N VAL A 660 -3.82 42.43 3.50
CA VAL A 660 -2.84 43.12 4.34
C VAL A 660 -3.17 44.60 4.42
N LEU A 661 -3.52 45.08 5.62
CA LEU A 661 -3.93 46.47 5.87
C LEU A 661 -2.76 47.36 6.29
N LEU A 662 -1.88 46.84 7.15
CA LEU A 662 -0.69 47.52 7.70
C LEU A 662 0.46 46.52 7.91
N GLY A 663 1.70 47.02 7.85
CA GLY A 663 2.89 46.25 8.24
C GLY A 663 3.31 45.15 7.26
N ARG A 664 3.14 45.37 5.95
CA ARG A 664 3.48 44.38 4.90
C ARG A 664 4.93 43.87 5.01
N ASP A 665 5.87 44.77 5.28
CA ASP A 665 7.31 44.44 5.39
C ASP A 665 7.65 43.62 6.65
N LEU A 666 6.72 43.54 7.61
CA LEU A 666 6.89 42.81 8.86
C LEU A 666 6.28 41.39 8.82
N LEU A 667 5.56 41.03 7.75
CA LEU A 667 4.84 39.76 7.68
C LEU A 667 5.75 38.54 7.78
N SER A 668 6.91 38.56 7.10
CA SER A 668 7.85 37.43 7.12
C SER A 668 8.74 37.39 8.38
N SER A 669 8.84 38.49 9.13
CA SER A 669 9.70 38.57 10.32
C SER A 669 8.93 38.42 11.63
N GLN A 670 7.62 38.67 11.65
CA GLN A 670 6.78 38.46 12.83
C GLN A 670 6.27 37.02 12.89
N VAL A 671 6.62 36.34 13.98
CA VAL A 671 6.24 34.96 14.26
C VAL A 671 5.20 34.93 15.36
N ALA A 672 4.09 34.24 15.09
CA ALA A 672 3.07 33.99 16.08
C ALA A 672 3.45 32.75 16.93
N LYS A 673 3.36 32.89 18.27
CA LYS A 673 3.58 31.83 19.25
C LYS A 673 2.29 31.32 19.90
N GLY A 674 1.21 32.08 19.79
CA GLY A 674 -0.11 31.74 20.33
C GLY A 674 -1.21 32.61 19.73
N VAL A 675 -2.46 32.30 20.06
CA VAL A 675 -3.65 33.01 19.54
C VAL A 675 -4.52 33.50 20.68
N VAL A 676 -4.93 34.77 20.61
CA VAL A 676 -5.75 35.45 21.61
C VAL A 676 -6.97 36.04 20.93
N VAL A 677 -8.17 35.59 21.33
CA VAL A 677 -9.43 36.12 20.82
C VAL A 677 -9.88 37.29 21.69
N ALA A 678 -9.79 38.51 21.16
CA ALA A 678 -10.12 39.74 21.88
C ALA A 678 -11.50 40.25 21.50
N THR A 679 -12.51 39.83 22.26
CA THR A 679 -13.91 40.29 22.10
C THR A 679 -14.42 41.14 23.28
N ARG A 680 -13.64 41.23 24.37
CA ARG A 680 -13.98 42.00 25.58
C ARG A 680 -13.73 43.50 25.42
N TYR A 681 -14.13 44.30 26.40
CA TYR A 681 -13.87 45.75 26.42
C TYR A 681 -12.37 46.05 26.61
N VAL A 682 -11.93 47.23 26.18
CA VAL A 682 -10.51 47.63 26.17
C VAL A 682 -9.76 47.34 27.48
N PRO A 683 -10.25 47.72 28.68
CA PRO A 683 -9.50 47.50 29.92
C PRO A 683 -9.17 46.03 30.20
N GLU A 684 -10.14 45.14 30.00
CA GLU A 684 -9.96 43.70 30.22
C GLU A 684 -9.03 43.07 29.17
N THR A 685 -9.12 43.52 27.91
CA THR A 685 -8.20 43.07 26.86
C THR A 685 -6.76 43.51 27.12
N LEU A 686 -6.55 44.75 27.59
CA LEU A 686 -5.22 45.23 27.95
C LEU A 686 -4.67 44.51 29.19
N GLU A 687 -5.48 44.26 30.21
CA GLU A 687 -5.08 43.46 31.37
C GLU A 687 -4.68 42.04 30.97
N THR A 688 -5.44 41.43 30.05
CA THR A 688 -5.11 40.13 29.47
C THR A 688 -3.78 40.17 28.73
N LEU A 689 -3.56 41.16 27.87
CA LEU A 689 -2.31 41.32 27.12
C LEU A 689 -1.10 41.57 28.01
N ARG A 690 -1.24 42.33 29.10
CA ARG A 690 -0.15 42.59 30.06
C ARG A 690 0.41 41.31 30.68
N ASN A 691 -0.45 40.31 30.89
CA ASN A 691 -0.10 39.05 31.55
C ASN A 691 0.31 37.93 30.57
N MET A 692 0.50 38.24 29.28
CA MET A 692 0.81 37.26 28.23
C MET A 692 2.29 37.16 27.89
N GLU A 693 2.69 36.05 27.26
CA GLU A 693 4.01 35.92 26.67
C GLU A 693 4.14 36.74 25.36
N PRO A 694 5.34 37.25 25.03
CA PRO A 694 5.59 37.88 23.72
C PRO A 694 5.24 37.00 22.52
N GLY A 695 4.73 37.61 21.44
CA GLY A 695 4.46 36.94 20.17
C GLY A 695 3.05 36.37 20.02
N GLN A 696 2.07 36.81 20.81
CA GLN A 696 0.67 36.42 20.63
C GLN A 696 0.05 37.07 19.38
N LEU A 697 -0.75 36.31 18.64
CA LEU A 697 -1.61 36.80 17.57
C LEU A 697 -2.97 37.22 18.14
N LEU A 698 -3.40 38.44 17.87
CA LEU A 698 -4.70 38.93 18.30
C LEU A 698 -5.75 38.72 17.21
N VAL A 699 -6.89 38.11 17.53
CA VAL A 699 -8.03 37.96 16.62
C VAL A 699 -9.22 38.76 17.18
N THR A 700 -9.76 39.70 16.41
CA THR A 700 -10.91 40.52 16.82
C THR A 700 -11.78 40.92 15.63
N HIS A 701 -13.01 41.37 15.89
CA HIS A 701 -13.92 41.81 14.82
C HIS A 701 -13.49 43.17 14.25
N GLY A 702 -13.63 43.38 12.94
CA GLY A 702 -13.24 44.62 12.26
C GLY A 702 -13.95 45.89 12.74
N GLU A 703 -15.10 45.76 13.42
CA GLU A 703 -15.80 46.88 14.05
C GLU A 703 -15.22 47.31 15.41
N ARG A 704 -14.33 46.50 16.01
CA ARG A 704 -13.65 46.83 17.27
C ARG A 704 -12.43 47.72 17.03
N THR A 705 -12.67 48.87 16.39
CA THR A 705 -11.63 49.86 16.10
C THR A 705 -11.05 50.47 17.37
N ASP A 706 -11.82 50.48 18.45
CA ASP A 706 -11.37 50.81 19.81
C ASP A 706 -10.23 49.89 20.27
N LEU A 707 -10.37 48.57 20.08
CA LEU A 707 -9.32 47.60 20.43
C LEU A 707 -8.10 47.74 19.53
N LEU A 708 -8.29 47.93 18.22
CA LEU A 708 -7.17 48.12 17.29
C LEU A 708 -6.28 49.29 17.74
N LEU A 709 -6.89 50.45 18.03
CA LEU A 709 -6.16 51.63 18.48
C LEU A 709 -5.55 51.42 19.86
N ALA A 710 -6.29 50.85 20.80
CA ALA A 710 -5.80 50.61 22.16
C ALA A 710 -4.59 49.66 22.19
N VAL A 711 -4.63 48.58 21.40
CA VAL A 711 -3.54 47.61 21.32
C VAL A 711 -2.31 48.26 20.68
N VAL A 712 -2.45 48.96 19.56
CA VAL A 712 -1.32 49.65 18.92
C VAL A 712 -0.67 50.68 19.86
N MET A 713 -1.47 51.41 20.65
CA MET A 713 -0.94 52.33 21.66
C MET A 713 -0.28 51.60 22.83
N ALA A 714 -0.84 50.48 23.28
CA ALA A 714 -0.24 49.65 24.33
C ALA A 714 1.13 49.09 23.91
N GLN A 715 1.32 48.77 22.63
CA GLN A 715 2.60 48.32 22.07
C GLN A 715 3.72 49.38 22.12
N GLN A 716 3.42 50.63 22.49
CA GLN A 716 4.42 51.67 22.73
C GLN A 716 4.93 51.70 24.17
N SER A 717 4.23 51.04 25.10
CA SER A 717 4.65 50.94 26.49
C SER A 717 5.50 49.69 26.71
N PRO A 718 6.61 49.79 27.46
CA PRO A 718 7.41 48.63 27.84
C PRO A 718 6.68 47.67 28.78
N ASP A 719 5.58 48.10 29.40
CA ASP A 719 4.77 47.28 30.32
C ASP A 719 3.93 46.22 29.59
N PHE A 720 3.87 46.25 28.25
CA PHE A 720 3.11 45.30 27.46
C PHE A 720 4.02 44.45 26.57
N PRO A 721 3.83 43.12 26.53
CA PRO A 721 4.57 42.25 25.64
C PRO A 721 4.23 42.56 24.16
N PRO A 722 5.19 42.38 23.23
CA PRO A 722 4.93 42.63 21.83
C PRO A 722 4.01 41.56 21.24
N VAL A 723 3.01 41.97 20.45
CA VAL A 723 2.13 41.06 19.70
C VAL A 723 2.72 40.74 18.33
N ALA A 724 2.49 39.54 17.83
CA ALA A 724 2.96 39.10 16.51
C ALA A 724 2.18 39.77 15.37
N GLY A 725 0.88 39.99 15.56
CA GLY A 725 0.00 40.60 14.56
C GLY A 725 -1.45 40.68 15.03
N ILE A 726 -2.28 41.35 14.24
CA ILE A 726 -3.72 41.51 14.48
C ILE A 726 -4.50 41.01 13.26
N VAL A 727 -5.46 40.11 13.49
CA VAL A 727 -6.40 39.59 12.50
C VAL A 727 -7.78 40.21 12.75
N LEU A 728 -8.29 40.93 11.76
CA LEU A 728 -9.61 41.53 11.77
C LEU A 728 -10.60 40.63 11.01
N SER A 729 -11.58 40.06 11.71
CA SER A 729 -12.66 39.25 11.14
C SER A 729 -13.88 40.09 10.74
N GLY A 730 -14.69 39.58 9.82
CA GLY A 730 -15.93 40.19 9.33
C GLY A 730 -15.97 40.37 7.81
N SER A 731 -17.17 40.45 7.24
CA SER A 731 -17.33 40.63 5.79
C SER A 731 -17.13 42.07 5.37
N PHE A 732 -15.96 42.35 4.81
CA PHE A 732 -15.63 43.63 4.19
C PHE A 732 -16.05 43.60 2.72
N ASN A 733 -17.36 43.51 2.45
CA ASN A 733 -17.89 43.56 1.08
C ASN A 733 -17.57 44.92 0.43
N GLY A 734 -16.70 44.90 -0.59
CA GLY A 734 -16.45 46.02 -1.51
C GLY A 734 -15.16 46.81 -1.25
N ASP A 735 -14.21 46.69 -2.18
CA ASP A 735 -13.10 47.60 -2.45
C ASP A 735 -12.27 48.11 -1.25
N VAL A 736 -11.42 47.23 -0.73
CA VAL A 736 -10.24 47.61 0.07
C VAL A 736 -8.98 47.09 -0.62
N CYS A 737 -8.89 47.22 -1.95
CA CYS A 737 -7.62 47.17 -2.67
C CYS A 737 -6.89 48.51 -2.48
N TYR A 738 -6.24 48.70 -1.34
CA TYR A 738 -5.36 49.87 -1.15
C TYR A 738 -3.97 49.58 -1.72
N GLY A 739 -3.83 49.83 -3.02
CA GLY A 739 -2.57 49.73 -3.76
C GLY A 739 -2.35 50.81 -4.81
N SER A 740 -3.30 51.70 -5.07
CA SER A 740 -3.14 52.81 -6.01
C SER A 740 -3.47 54.14 -5.34
N THR A 741 -2.69 55.15 -5.68
CA THR A 741 -2.67 56.53 -5.17
C THR A 741 -3.87 57.39 -5.55
N GLU A 742 -5.03 56.81 -5.93
CA GLU A 742 -6.19 57.59 -6.35
C GLU A 742 -7.45 57.22 -5.55
N GLU A 743 -7.86 58.14 -4.68
CA GLU A 743 -9.17 58.16 -4.04
C GLU A 743 -10.26 58.33 -5.11
N ARG A 744 -10.95 57.24 -5.48
CA ARG A 744 -12.28 57.33 -6.06
C ARG A 744 -13.32 56.81 -5.08
N ALA A 745 -14.10 57.75 -4.57
CA ALA A 745 -15.34 57.52 -3.85
C ALA A 745 -16.41 57.02 -4.84
N VAL A 746 -16.90 55.80 -4.64
CA VAL A 746 -18.22 55.35 -5.09
C VAL A 746 -18.80 54.45 -3.98
N GLY A 747 -20.09 54.62 -3.71
CA GLY A 747 -20.77 54.23 -2.48
C GLY A 747 -21.07 52.74 -2.31
N GLY A 748 -21.03 52.34 -1.04
CA GLY A 748 -21.45 51.08 -0.46
C GLY A 748 -21.06 51.12 1.02
N ASP A 749 -21.99 50.81 1.94
CA ASP A 749 -21.92 50.95 3.40
C ASP A 749 -20.81 50.09 4.09
N GLY A 750 -19.55 50.33 3.73
CA GLY A 750 -18.38 49.65 4.29
C GLY A 750 -17.72 50.45 5.43
N ASN A 751 -18.05 50.08 6.67
CA ASN A 751 -17.37 50.39 7.94
C ASN A 751 -16.47 51.66 7.97
N THR A 752 -17.09 52.84 7.97
CA THR A 752 -16.45 54.17 7.99
C THR A 752 -15.46 54.37 9.15
N SER A 753 -15.68 53.68 10.28
CA SER A 753 -14.84 53.76 11.48
C SER A 753 -13.48 53.08 11.30
N LEU A 754 -13.44 51.90 10.68
CA LEU A 754 -12.19 51.18 10.43
C LEU A 754 -11.29 51.94 9.44
N ARG A 755 -11.88 52.48 8.37
CA ARG A 755 -11.14 53.32 7.39
C ARG A 755 -10.48 54.52 8.07
N ARG A 756 -11.19 55.20 8.98
CA ARG A 756 -10.63 56.32 9.76
C ARG A 756 -9.51 55.86 10.68
N ALA A 757 -9.69 54.78 11.44
CA ALA A 757 -8.66 54.25 12.33
C ALA A 757 -7.37 53.89 11.56
N LEU A 758 -7.48 53.20 10.42
CA LEU A 758 -6.34 52.86 9.56
C LEU A 758 -5.66 54.12 8.99
N SER A 759 -6.44 55.14 8.58
CA SER A 759 -5.88 56.40 8.07
C SER A 759 -5.08 57.17 9.14
N ILE A 760 -5.51 57.10 10.40
CA ILE A 760 -4.79 57.67 11.54
C ILE A 760 -3.48 56.91 11.73
N LEU A 761 -3.55 55.57 11.83
CA LEU A 761 -2.37 54.72 12.05
C LEU A 761 -1.30 54.86 10.97
N ARG A 762 -1.68 55.05 9.69
CA ARG A 762 -0.73 55.27 8.58
C ARG A 762 0.00 56.61 8.65
N ARG A 763 -0.56 57.61 9.35
CA ARG A 763 0.02 58.95 9.50
C ARG A 763 0.83 59.11 10.79
N VAL A 764 0.87 58.08 11.64
CA VAL A 764 1.68 58.08 12.84
C VAL A 764 3.16 57.96 12.46
N PRO A 765 4.08 58.73 13.08
CA PRO A 765 5.51 58.66 12.77
C PRO A 765 6.08 57.24 12.91
N ASN A 766 7.09 56.89 12.10
CA ASN A 766 7.79 55.59 12.12
C ASN A 766 8.37 55.18 13.49
N ALA A 767 8.42 56.09 14.47
CA ALA A 767 8.80 55.79 15.85
C ALA A 767 7.75 54.93 16.59
N VAL A 768 6.53 54.83 16.09
CA VAL A 768 5.47 54.00 16.68
C VAL A 768 5.52 52.60 16.06
N ARG A 769 5.78 51.59 16.89
CA ARG A 769 5.83 50.19 16.47
C ARG A 769 4.42 49.67 16.21
N ILE A 770 4.04 49.53 14.95
CA ILE A 770 2.72 49.00 14.54
C ILE A 770 2.88 47.52 14.16
N PRO A 771 2.20 46.58 14.85
CA PRO A 771 2.19 45.17 14.45
C PRO A 771 1.46 45.00 13.10
N PRO A 772 1.78 43.96 12.31
CA PRO A 772 1.09 43.70 11.06
C PRO A 772 -0.40 43.47 11.30
N VAL A 773 -1.25 44.11 10.49
CA VAL A 773 -2.71 44.02 10.58
C VAL A 773 -3.25 43.43 9.28
N ILE A 774 -3.96 42.31 9.38
CA ILE A 774 -4.59 41.63 8.26
C ILE A 774 -6.11 41.55 8.47
N SER A 775 -6.86 41.47 7.38
CA SER A 775 -8.31 41.32 7.41
C SER A 775 -8.75 40.09 6.63
N VAL A 776 -9.77 39.39 7.15
CA VAL A 776 -10.27 38.13 6.60
C VAL A 776 -11.79 38.18 6.52
N ASP A 777 -12.34 37.69 5.40
CA ASP A 777 -13.78 37.54 5.22
C ASP A 777 -14.27 36.23 5.86
N ALA A 778 -14.28 36.23 7.18
CA ALA A 778 -14.71 35.11 8.02
C ALA A 778 -15.21 35.64 9.36
N SER A 779 -16.06 34.89 10.06
CA SER A 779 -16.42 35.22 11.44
C SER A 779 -15.21 35.12 12.39
N THR A 780 -15.26 35.78 13.54
CA THR A 780 -14.16 35.74 14.53
C THR A 780 -13.84 34.31 14.98
N TYR A 781 -14.86 33.45 15.10
CA TYR A 781 -14.68 32.05 15.45
C TYR A 781 -13.99 31.28 14.32
N GLU A 782 -14.45 31.42 13.08
CA GLU A 782 -13.83 30.75 11.92
C GLU A 782 -12.38 31.19 11.73
N ALA A 783 -12.09 32.49 11.84
CA ALA A 783 -10.74 33.03 11.76
C ALA A 783 -9.84 32.47 12.86
N ALA A 784 -10.31 32.46 14.12
CA ALA A 784 -9.54 31.93 15.24
C ALA A 784 -9.30 30.42 15.12
N SER A 785 -10.31 29.65 14.74
CA SER A 785 -10.21 28.20 14.51
C SER A 785 -9.28 27.87 13.34
N ALA A 786 -9.39 28.59 12.22
CA ALA A 786 -8.54 28.39 11.06
C ALA A 786 -7.07 28.64 11.39
N VAL A 787 -6.76 29.72 12.12
CA VAL A 787 -5.41 29.99 12.62
C VAL A 787 -4.96 28.92 13.61
N HIS A 788 -5.82 28.50 14.54
CA HIS A 788 -5.49 27.49 15.55
C HIS A 788 -5.07 26.14 14.93
N GLU A 789 -5.71 25.74 13.83
CA GLU A 789 -5.42 24.50 13.11
C GLU A 789 -4.25 24.61 12.11
N MET A 790 -3.69 25.81 11.92
CA MET A 790 -2.59 26.01 10.97
C MET A 790 -1.35 25.21 11.36
N ARG A 791 -0.66 24.75 10.31
CA ARG A 791 0.67 24.18 10.40
C ARG A 791 1.66 25.12 9.74
N PRO A 792 2.92 25.17 10.20
CA PRO A 792 3.98 25.87 9.49
C PRO A 792 4.05 25.39 8.04
N ILE A 793 4.12 26.33 7.10
CA ILE A 793 4.33 26.07 5.68
C ILE A 793 5.56 26.84 5.19
N LEU A 794 6.14 26.37 4.09
CA LEU A 794 7.22 27.08 3.40
C LEU A 794 6.64 27.87 2.23
N LEU A 795 6.76 29.19 2.31
CA LEU A 795 6.45 30.13 1.22
C LEU A 795 7.74 30.65 0.58
N PRO A 796 7.73 31.14 -0.67
CA PRO A 796 8.90 31.77 -1.30
C PRO A 796 9.49 32.93 -0.47
N SER A 797 8.66 33.62 0.31
CA SER A 797 9.06 34.71 1.22
C SER A 797 9.62 34.24 2.57
N SER A 798 9.72 32.93 2.82
CA SER A 798 10.17 32.32 4.09
C SER A 798 11.69 32.22 4.17
N HIS A 799 12.40 33.34 3.97
CA HIS A 799 13.85 33.38 3.82
C HIS A 799 14.61 32.64 4.94
N GLN A 800 14.21 32.82 6.20
CA GLN A 800 14.87 32.18 7.35
C GLN A 800 14.73 30.65 7.35
N LYS A 801 13.58 30.10 6.92
CA LYS A 801 13.35 28.65 6.85
C LYS A 801 14.06 28.03 5.64
N ILE A 802 14.10 28.74 4.51
CA ILE A 802 14.81 28.31 3.30
C ILE A 802 16.32 28.26 3.57
N GLU A 803 16.88 29.30 4.20
CA GLU A 803 18.28 29.35 4.61
C GLU A 803 18.61 28.22 5.61
N ALA A 804 17.72 27.97 6.58
CA ALA A 804 17.86 26.84 7.50
C ALA A 804 17.96 25.49 6.77
N ALA A 805 17.08 25.26 5.79
CA ALA A 805 17.07 24.02 4.99
C ALA A 805 18.37 23.84 4.21
N GLN A 806 18.90 24.91 3.62
CA GLN A 806 20.18 24.89 2.90
C GLN A 806 21.34 24.50 3.82
N ILE A 807 21.46 25.17 4.97
CA ILE A 807 22.53 24.92 5.94
C ILE A 807 22.46 23.48 6.48
N LEU A 808 21.26 23.00 6.84
CA LEU A 808 21.09 21.64 7.36
C LEU A 808 21.52 20.58 6.35
N PHE A 809 21.14 20.71 5.08
CA PHE A 809 21.54 19.76 4.04
C PHE A 809 23.00 19.90 3.61
N GLU A 810 23.57 21.10 3.69
CA GLU A 810 25.00 21.29 3.46
C GLU A 810 25.83 20.55 4.51
N CYS A 811 25.45 20.66 5.79
CA CYS A 811 26.18 20.07 6.91
C CYS A 811 25.90 18.57 7.15
N HIS A 812 24.68 18.09 6.89
CA HIS A 812 24.23 16.76 7.36
C HIS A 812 23.82 15.78 6.26
N LEU A 813 23.90 16.17 4.98
CA LEU A 813 23.74 15.22 3.88
C LEU A 813 24.95 14.27 3.83
N ASP A 814 24.69 12.98 3.80
CA ASP A 814 25.75 11.98 3.78
C ASP A 814 26.62 12.11 2.51
N SER A 815 27.92 11.90 2.71
CA SER A 815 28.94 12.12 1.68
C SER A 815 28.83 11.15 0.49
N ALA A 816 28.54 9.87 0.74
CA ALA A 816 28.38 8.86 -0.30
C ALA A 816 27.04 9.02 -1.03
N PHE A 817 25.98 9.42 -0.32
CA PHE A 817 24.71 9.81 -0.95
C PHE A 817 24.88 11.02 -1.88
N ARG A 818 25.55 12.06 -1.39
CA ARG A 818 25.91 13.25 -2.18
C ARG A 818 26.72 12.83 -3.40
N GLN A 819 27.71 11.96 -3.25
CA GLN A 819 28.50 11.48 -4.39
C GLN A 819 27.65 10.70 -5.41
N SER A 820 26.69 9.87 -4.97
CA SER A 820 25.77 9.15 -5.88
C SER A 820 24.82 10.10 -6.62
N LEU A 821 24.27 11.11 -5.92
CA LEU A 821 23.49 12.19 -6.53
C LEU A 821 24.30 12.99 -7.55
N LEU A 822 25.57 13.28 -7.26
CA LEU A 822 26.44 14.03 -8.16
C LEU A 822 26.95 13.19 -9.34
N ALA A 823 27.26 11.91 -9.11
CA ALA A 823 27.68 10.99 -10.17
C ALA A 823 26.63 10.92 -11.28
N THR A 824 25.35 10.92 -10.88
CA THR A 824 24.19 10.97 -11.77
C THR A 824 24.22 12.17 -12.73
N VAL A 825 24.55 13.36 -12.23
CA VAL A 825 24.49 14.60 -13.01
C VAL A 825 25.80 14.82 -13.79
N THR A 826 26.92 14.31 -13.29
CA THR A 826 28.26 14.55 -13.85
C THR A 826 28.75 13.48 -14.82
N SER A 827 28.31 12.22 -14.70
CA SER A 827 28.64 11.18 -15.68
C SER A 827 28.02 11.47 -17.05
N GLU A 828 26.85 12.12 -17.08
CA GLU A 828 26.22 12.59 -18.33
C GLU A 828 26.89 13.86 -18.89
N ALA A 829 27.50 14.70 -18.04
CA ALA A 829 28.11 15.97 -18.45
C ALA A 829 29.51 15.82 -19.10
N GLN A 830 30.26 14.75 -18.79
CA GLN A 830 31.62 14.53 -19.32
C GLN A 830 31.67 13.83 -20.69
N SER A 831 30.54 13.36 -21.24
CA SER A 831 30.45 12.78 -22.59
C SER A 831 30.10 13.80 -23.69
N ALA A 832 30.15 15.10 -23.38
CA ALA A 832 29.90 16.18 -24.32
C ALA A 832 31.08 16.39 -25.29
N SER A 833 31.35 15.42 -26.16
CA SER A 833 32.13 15.62 -27.38
C SER A 833 31.50 14.89 -28.58
N THR A 834 30.93 15.70 -29.47
CA THR A 834 30.80 15.49 -30.93
C THR A 834 29.87 14.42 -31.55
N GLU A 835 29.01 13.72 -30.80
CA GLU A 835 27.88 12.96 -31.39
C GLU A 835 26.52 13.31 -30.73
N PRO A 836 25.39 13.27 -31.46
CA PRO A 836 24.09 13.58 -30.90
C PRO A 836 23.76 12.61 -29.76
N ARG A 837 23.62 13.17 -28.55
CA ARG A 837 23.09 12.58 -27.30
C ARG A 837 22.60 11.13 -27.46
N ARG A 838 23.49 10.14 -27.25
CA ARG A 838 23.07 8.73 -27.12
C ARG A 838 22.19 8.63 -25.88
N LYS A 839 20.93 8.25 -26.08
CA LYS A 839 19.92 8.00 -25.03
C LYS A 839 20.45 6.87 -24.13
N GLU A 840 21.15 7.19 -23.04
CA GLU A 840 21.49 6.17 -22.05
C GLU A 840 20.19 5.56 -21.49
N ALA A 841 20.14 4.24 -21.57
CA ALA A 841 18.93 3.45 -21.41
C ALA A 841 18.49 3.47 -19.95
N PHE A 842 17.31 4.06 -19.70
CA PHE A 842 16.52 3.73 -18.51
C PHE A 842 16.51 2.20 -18.35
N VAL A 843 16.75 1.69 -17.13
CA VAL A 843 16.35 0.33 -16.78
C VAL A 843 14.86 0.26 -17.11
N THR A 844 14.55 -0.43 -18.21
CA THR A 844 13.22 -0.37 -18.79
C THR A 844 12.38 -1.38 -18.04
N THR A 845 11.56 -0.88 -17.11
CA THR A 845 10.61 -1.73 -16.38
C THR A 845 9.62 -2.34 -17.36
N PRO A 846 9.02 -3.50 -17.04
CA PRO A 846 7.96 -4.12 -17.83
C PRO A 846 6.90 -3.13 -18.34
N LYS A 847 6.41 -2.28 -17.45
CA LYS A 847 5.39 -1.27 -17.75
C LYS A 847 5.91 -0.19 -18.71
N LEU A 848 7.10 0.35 -18.46
CA LEU A 848 7.69 1.35 -19.36
C LEU A 848 7.99 0.77 -20.75
N PHE A 849 8.39 -0.52 -20.81
CA PHE A 849 8.59 -1.23 -22.08
C PHE A 849 7.28 -1.39 -22.85
N GLN A 850 6.22 -1.89 -22.19
CA GLN A 850 4.89 -2.02 -22.79
C GLN A 850 4.35 -0.67 -23.27
N HIS A 851 4.48 0.38 -22.46
CA HIS A 851 4.08 1.73 -22.86
C HIS A 851 4.83 2.19 -24.12
N ARG A 852 6.15 2.00 -24.18
CA ARG A 852 6.96 2.32 -25.38
C ARG A 852 6.52 1.54 -26.61
N LEU A 853 6.25 0.24 -26.46
CA LEU A 853 5.72 -0.60 -27.53
C LEU A 853 4.39 -0.05 -28.07
N PHE A 854 3.46 0.29 -27.18
CA PHE A 854 2.13 0.77 -27.54
C PHE A 854 2.20 2.16 -28.19
N SER A 855 3.05 3.04 -27.66
CA SER A 855 3.30 4.36 -28.23
C SER A 855 3.92 4.26 -29.63
N LYS A 856 4.90 3.38 -29.82
CA LYS A 856 5.54 3.14 -31.13
C LYS A 856 4.57 2.52 -32.13
N ALA A 857 3.75 1.55 -31.74
CA ALA A 857 2.69 1.02 -32.61
C ALA A 857 1.70 2.12 -33.05
N ARG A 858 1.31 3.02 -32.13
CA ARG A 858 0.41 4.15 -32.41
C ARG A 858 0.99 5.18 -33.38
N SER A 859 2.30 5.43 -33.37
CA SER A 859 2.90 6.48 -34.18
C SER A 859 2.78 6.23 -35.69
N GLN A 860 2.71 4.96 -36.11
CA GLN A 860 2.54 4.57 -37.50
C GLN A 860 1.68 3.31 -37.58
N LYS A 861 0.40 3.48 -37.92
CA LYS A 861 -0.58 2.39 -37.83
C LYS A 861 -0.39 1.37 -38.96
N MET A 862 0.29 0.27 -38.64
CA MET A 862 0.44 -0.86 -39.55
C MET A 862 -0.84 -1.68 -39.64
N THR A 863 -1.05 -2.37 -40.76
CA THR A 863 -2.18 -3.26 -41.00
C THR A 863 -1.82 -4.69 -40.63
N ILE A 864 -2.44 -5.26 -39.59
CA ILE A 864 -2.16 -6.61 -39.10
C ILE A 864 -3.36 -7.53 -39.33
N VAL A 865 -3.12 -8.67 -39.97
CA VAL A 865 -4.15 -9.69 -40.21
C VAL A 865 -4.16 -10.76 -39.10
N LEU A 866 -5.36 -11.10 -38.65
CA LEU A 866 -5.67 -12.16 -37.70
C LEU A 866 -6.53 -13.22 -38.42
N PRO A 867 -5.93 -14.34 -38.86
CA PRO A 867 -6.64 -15.34 -39.68
C PRO A 867 -7.75 -16.11 -38.95
N GLU A 868 -7.75 -16.13 -37.62
CA GLU A 868 -8.62 -16.97 -36.78
C GLU A 868 -9.80 -16.15 -36.22
N GLY A 869 -10.57 -15.52 -37.11
CA GLY A 869 -11.68 -14.63 -36.75
C GLY A 869 -12.90 -15.34 -36.12
N ASP A 870 -12.89 -16.67 -36.08
CA ASP A 870 -13.88 -17.51 -35.40
C ASP A 870 -13.58 -17.74 -33.91
N ASP A 871 -12.40 -17.35 -33.41
CA ASP A 871 -12.04 -17.45 -32.00
C ASP A 871 -12.47 -16.21 -31.20
N ARG A 872 -13.19 -16.44 -30.10
CA ARG A 872 -13.70 -15.38 -29.20
C ARG A 872 -12.60 -14.47 -28.64
N ARG A 873 -11.40 -15.00 -28.38
CA ARG A 873 -10.27 -14.25 -27.82
C ARG A 873 -9.66 -13.33 -28.87
N VAL A 874 -9.55 -13.82 -30.11
CA VAL A 874 -9.04 -13.04 -31.26
C VAL A 874 -9.97 -11.86 -31.53
N VAL A 875 -11.29 -12.10 -31.52
CA VAL A 875 -12.30 -11.04 -31.69
C VAL A 875 -12.29 -10.03 -30.55
N ALA A 876 -12.17 -10.48 -29.29
CA ALA A 876 -12.05 -9.58 -28.14
C ALA A 876 -10.76 -8.72 -28.20
N ALA A 877 -9.63 -9.34 -28.54
CA ALA A 877 -8.35 -8.63 -28.71
C ALA A 877 -8.39 -7.60 -29.84
N ALA A 878 -9.06 -7.92 -30.96
CA ALA A 878 -9.29 -6.98 -32.05
C ALA A 878 -10.04 -5.73 -31.58
N GLY A 879 -11.05 -5.89 -30.72
CA GLY A 879 -11.76 -4.77 -30.09
C GLY A 879 -10.81 -3.85 -29.31
N GLU A 880 -9.98 -4.42 -28.42
CA GLU A 880 -9.03 -3.67 -27.60
C GLU A 880 -7.97 -2.93 -28.45
N LEU A 881 -7.48 -3.57 -29.52
CA LEU A 881 -6.50 -2.98 -30.43
C LEU A 881 -7.05 -1.75 -31.17
N VAL A 882 -8.31 -1.82 -31.61
CA VAL A 882 -8.97 -0.71 -32.31
C VAL A 882 -9.36 0.40 -31.34
N GLU A 883 -9.84 0.07 -30.14
CA GLU A 883 -10.23 1.03 -29.10
C GLU A 883 -9.03 1.91 -28.69
N ARG A 884 -7.87 1.27 -28.52
CA ARG A 884 -6.61 1.95 -28.19
C ARG A 884 -5.92 2.55 -29.42
N ALA A 885 -6.49 2.39 -30.62
CA ALA A 885 -5.98 2.86 -31.90
C ALA A 885 -4.52 2.44 -32.19
N LEU A 886 -4.14 1.21 -31.79
CA LEU A 886 -2.74 0.73 -31.84
C LEU A 886 -2.29 0.32 -33.25
N CYS A 887 -3.19 -0.22 -34.08
CA CYS A 887 -2.93 -0.66 -35.45
C CYS A 887 -4.25 -0.76 -36.24
N LYS A 888 -4.18 -0.97 -37.56
CA LYS A 888 -5.34 -1.37 -38.36
C LYS A 888 -5.47 -2.90 -38.29
N VAL A 889 -6.62 -3.41 -37.91
CA VAL A 889 -6.85 -4.86 -37.73
C VAL A 889 -7.68 -5.42 -38.88
N VAL A 890 -7.24 -6.54 -39.44
CA VAL A 890 -7.95 -7.31 -40.46
C VAL A 890 -8.34 -8.67 -39.91
N LEU A 891 -9.63 -8.97 -39.80
CA LEU A 891 -10.12 -10.32 -39.44
C LEU A 891 -10.52 -11.11 -40.69
N LEU A 892 -10.25 -12.42 -40.66
CA LEU A 892 -10.73 -13.34 -41.71
C LEU A 892 -11.92 -14.17 -41.19
N GLY A 893 -12.99 -14.26 -41.97
CA GLY A 893 -14.14 -15.12 -41.67
C GLY A 893 -15.47 -14.57 -42.15
N ASP A 894 -16.54 -15.29 -41.81
CA ASP A 894 -17.92 -14.87 -42.11
C ASP A 894 -18.29 -13.62 -41.30
N ARG A 895 -18.76 -12.58 -42.00
CA ARG A 895 -19.05 -11.28 -41.40
C ARG A 895 -20.13 -11.33 -40.33
N GLU A 896 -21.16 -12.15 -40.51
CA GLU A 896 -22.26 -12.27 -39.54
C GLU A 896 -21.86 -13.07 -38.30
N ALA A 897 -21.04 -14.10 -38.47
CA ALA A 897 -20.48 -14.90 -37.38
C ALA A 897 -19.56 -14.07 -36.48
N ILE A 898 -18.63 -13.31 -37.08
CA ILE A 898 -17.73 -12.41 -36.34
C ILE A 898 -18.54 -11.36 -35.56
N ARG A 899 -19.57 -10.77 -36.20
CA ARG A 899 -20.49 -9.82 -35.54
C ARG A 899 -21.17 -10.43 -34.32
N ARG A 900 -21.70 -11.64 -34.43
CA ARG A 900 -22.36 -12.32 -33.31
C ARG A 900 -21.38 -12.60 -32.16
N LEU A 901 -20.21 -13.12 -32.49
CA LEU A 901 -19.18 -13.48 -31.50
C LEU A 901 -18.73 -12.24 -30.72
N ALA A 902 -18.62 -11.11 -31.40
CA ALA A 902 -18.21 -9.87 -30.81
C ALA A 902 -19.30 -9.30 -29.84
N ILE A 903 -20.60 -9.57 -30.06
CA ILE A 903 -21.69 -9.21 -29.12
C ILE A 903 -21.61 -10.08 -27.86
N GLU A 904 -21.38 -11.38 -28.03
CA GLU A 904 -21.31 -12.35 -26.94
C GLU A 904 -20.14 -12.08 -25.98
N THR A 905 -19.01 -11.57 -26.48
CA THR A 905 -17.82 -11.29 -25.69
C THR A 905 -17.89 -10.00 -24.87
N ARG A 906 -19.00 -9.24 -24.93
CA ARG A 906 -19.20 -7.97 -24.18
C ARG A 906 -18.08 -6.95 -24.38
N VAL A 907 -17.51 -6.87 -25.58
CA VAL A 907 -16.57 -5.79 -25.94
C VAL A 907 -17.30 -4.46 -25.79
N ASP A 908 -16.70 -3.54 -25.03
CA ASP A 908 -17.39 -2.34 -24.53
C ASP A 908 -17.94 -1.47 -25.67
N SER A 909 -19.10 -0.88 -25.39
CA SER A 909 -20.11 -0.43 -26.36
C SER A 909 -19.72 0.72 -27.32
N ALA A 910 -18.48 1.20 -27.28
CA ALA A 910 -18.01 2.29 -28.14
C ALA A 910 -17.62 1.85 -29.56
N LEU A 911 -17.18 0.59 -29.74
CA LEU A 911 -16.64 0.10 -31.02
C LEU A 911 -17.69 -0.61 -31.89
N PHE A 912 -18.75 -1.10 -31.27
CA PHE A 912 -19.69 -2.01 -31.90
C PHE A 912 -20.67 -1.41 -32.92
N PRO A 913 -21.06 -0.12 -32.86
CA PRO A 913 -21.85 0.50 -33.91
C PRO A 913 -21.14 0.52 -35.27
N VAL A 914 -19.80 0.41 -35.30
CA VAL A 914 -19.02 0.44 -36.54
C VAL A 914 -19.09 -0.89 -37.31
N LEU A 915 -19.42 -1.99 -36.63
CA LEU A 915 -19.73 -3.24 -37.33
C LEU A 915 -20.98 -3.12 -38.23
N ALA A 916 -21.77 -2.04 -38.13
CA ALA A 916 -22.91 -1.75 -39.02
C ALA A 916 -22.56 -0.91 -40.27
N SER A 917 -21.39 -0.25 -40.33
CA SER A 917 -20.94 0.54 -41.48
C SER A 917 -19.68 -0.07 -42.08
N THR A 918 -19.68 -0.31 -43.39
CA THR A 918 -18.63 -1.03 -44.12
C THR A 918 -17.28 -0.30 -44.23
N THR A 919 -16.97 0.69 -43.38
CA THR A 919 -15.80 1.55 -43.51
C THR A 919 -15.32 2.12 -42.17
N ASP A 920 -14.78 1.28 -41.27
CA ASP A 920 -13.89 1.78 -40.21
C ASP A 920 -12.48 1.98 -40.80
N PRO A 921 -11.81 3.13 -40.61
CA PRO A 921 -10.42 3.30 -41.03
C PRO A 921 -9.43 2.32 -40.37
N LEU A 922 -9.76 1.77 -39.20
CA LEU A 922 -8.88 0.92 -38.38
C LEU A 922 -9.31 -0.55 -38.31
N PHE A 923 -10.42 -0.94 -38.95
CA PHE A 923 -10.92 -2.31 -38.88
C PHE A 923 -11.54 -2.78 -40.20
N GLU A 924 -11.19 -4.00 -40.63
CA GLU A 924 -11.67 -4.58 -41.88
C GLU A 924 -11.91 -6.09 -41.73
N ILE A 925 -12.93 -6.64 -42.42
CA ILE A 925 -13.22 -8.07 -42.47
C ILE A 925 -13.14 -8.53 -43.92
N TYR A 926 -12.25 -9.49 -44.20
CA TYR A 926 -12.25 -10.23 -45.46
C TYR A 926 -12.92 -11.58 -45.27
N ASP A 927 -13.79 -11.93 -46.21
CA ASP A 927 -14.46 -13.23 -46.24
C ASP A 927 -13.83 -14.06 -47.37
N PRO A 928 -13.03 -15.10 -47.03
CA PRO A 928 -12.41 -15.97 -48.02
C PRO A 928 -13.39 -16.64 -48.99
N GLN A 929 -14.66 -16.78 -48.61
CA GLN A 929 -15.71 -17.36 -49.44
C GLN A 929 -16.38 -16.34 -50.35
N ALA A 930 -16.70 -15.14 -49.84
CA ALA A 930 -17.44 -14.12 -50.57
C ALA A 930 -16.59 -13.25 -51.51
N ASP A 931 -15.30 -12.99 -51.19
CA ASP A 931 -14.45 -12.06 -51.92
C ASP A 931 -13.86 -12.68 -53.21
N THR A 932 -14.69 -12.84 -54.25
CA THR A 932 -14.33 -13.56 -55.49
C THR A 932 -13.20 -12.91 -56.29
N GLU A 933 -13.13 -11.58 -56.37
CA GLU A 933 -12.12 -10.87 -57.18
C GLU A 933 -10.73 -10.92 -56.55
N LEU A 934 -10.65 -10.64 -55.24
CA LEU A 934 -9.38 -10.70 -54.50
C LEU A 934 -8.85 -12.13 -54.45
N ARG A 935 -9.74 -13.12 -54.23
CA ARG A 935 -9.37 -14.53 -54.24
C ARG A 935 -8.79 -14.96 -55.59
N ALA A 936 -9.34 -14.50 -56.72
CA ALA A 936 -8.77 -14.81 -58.03
C ALA A 936 -7.32 -14.31 -58.16
N LYS A 937 -7.04 -13.06 -57.74
CA LYS A 937 -5.68 -12.50 -57.70
C LYS A 937 -4.75 -13.32 -56.79
N MET A 938 -5.24 -13.78 -55.64
CA MET A 938 -4.47 -14.61 -54.71
C MET A 938 -4.17 -16.01 -55.28
N VAL A 939 -5.12 -16.64 -55.96
CA VAL A 939 -4.93 -17.96 -56.60
C VAL A 939 -3.84 -17.86 -57.66
N ASP A 940 -3.89 -16.84 -58.51
CA ASP A 940 -2.86 -16.60 -59.53
C ASP A 940 -1.47 -16.40 -58.89
N GLY A 941 -1.39 -15.63 -57.80
CA GLY A 941 -0.16 -15.41 -57.04
C GLY A 941 0.39 -16.70 -56.42
N LEU A 942 -0.46 -17.47 -55.73
CA LEU A 942 -0.08 -18.71 -55.06
C LEU A 942 0.34 -19.79 -56.07
N PHE A 943 -0.40 -19.93 -57.17
CA PHE A 943 -0.07 -20.85 -58.26
C PHE A 943 1.29 -20.50 -58.87
N ASN A 944 1.53 -19.24 -59.21
CA ASN A 944 2.82 -18.82 -59.78
C ASN A 944 3.98 -19.03 -58.80
N ALA A 945 3.78 -18.78 -57.51
CA ALA A 945 4.80 -19.01 -56.49
C ALA A 945 5.14 -20.50 -56.32
N ARG A 946 4.20 -21.43 -56.55
CA ARG A 946 4.36 -22.86 -56.21
C ARG A 946 4.18 -23.86 -57.34
N LYS A 947 3.94 -23.44 -58.59
CA LYS A 947 3.79 -24.35 -59.75
C LYS A 947 4.97 -25.31 -59.93
N HIS A 948 6.19 -24.85 -59.64
CA HIS A 948 7.41 -25.66 -59.70
C HIS A 948 7.49 -26.78 -58.63
N LYS A 949 6.62 -26.74 -57.61
CA LYS A 949 6.47 -27.76 -56.56
C LYS A 949 5.21 -28.63 -56.76
N GLY A 950 4.56 -28.55 -57.91
CA GLY A 950 3.42 -29.40 -58.27
C GLY A 950 2.04 -28.92 -57.79
N VAL A 951 1.91 -27.68 -57.29
CA VAL A 951 0.58 -27.11 -56.93
C VAL A 951 -0.19 -26.79 -58.21
N THR A 952 -1.39 -27.37 -58.35
CA THR A 952 -2.33 -27.07 -59.44
C THR A 952 -3.14 -25.81 -59.15
N TYR A 953 -3.74 -25.21 -60.17
CA TYR A 953 -4.59 -24.04 -60.01
C TYR A 953 -5.78 -24.32 -59.06
N ASP A 954 -6.42 -25.48 -59.24
CA ASP A 954 -7.51 -25.96 -58.37
C ASP A 954 -7.03 -26.21 -56.93
N GLY A 955 -5.84 -26.79 -56.77
CA GLY A 955 -5.24 -26.98 -55.45
C GLY A 955 -4.91 -25.66 -54.73
N ALA A 956 -4.50 -24.62 -55.46
CA ALA A 956 -4.30 -23.29 -54.89
C ALA A 956 -5.62 -22.65 -54.44
N LEU A 957 -6.71 -22.85 -55.19
CA LEU A 957 -8.05 -22.42 -54.79
C LEU A 957 -8.54 -23.14 -53.53
N THR A 958 -8.34 -24.44 -53.43
CA THR A 958 -8.72 -25.23 -52.23
C THR A 958 -7.96 -24.75 -51.00
N LEU A 959 -6.64 -24.57 -51.10
CA LEU A 959 -5.83 -24.07 -49.98
C LEU A 959 -6.30 -22.70 -49.47
N LEU A 960 -6.64 -21.78 -50.37
CA LEU A 960 -7.13 -20.44 -49.99
C LEU A 960 -8.55 -20.45 -49.41
N ARG A 961 -9.37 -21.46 -49.71
CA ARG A 961 -10.73 -21.61 -49.17
C ARG A 961 -10.77 -22.31 -47.82
N GLU A 962 -9.90 -23.28 -47.61
CA GLU A 962 -9.94 -24.17 -46.45
C GLU A 962 -8.96 -23.76 -45.34
N ASP A 963 -7.84 -23.11 -45.67
CA ASP A 963 -6.81 -22.73 -44.69
C ASP A 963 -6.67 -21.19 -44.59
N PRO A 964 -7.17 -20.57 -43.51
CA PRO A 964 -7.13 -19.12 -43.35
C PRO A 964 -5.69 -18.59 -43.27
N ASN A 965 -4.71 -19.40 -42.87
CA ASN A 965 -3.30 -18.98 -42.82
C ASN A 965 -2.71 -18.78 -44.22
N TYR A 966 -3.14 -19.54 -45.23
CA TYR A 966 -2.74 -19.28 -46.63
C TYR A 966 -3.35 -17.98 -47.13
N TYR A 967 -4.62 -17.71 -46.79
CA TYR A 967 -5.28 -16.47 -47.17
C TYR A 967 -4.61 -15.25 -46.53
N GLY A 968 -4.37 -15.29 -45.22
CA GLY A 968 -3.62 -14.25 -44.48
C GLY A 968 -2.22 -14.04 -45.04
N THR A 969 -1.49 -15.12 -45.35
CA THR A 969 -0.15 -15.02 -45.96
C THR A 969 -0.18 -14.36 -47.34
N MET A 970 -1.22 -14.61 -48.14
CA MET A 970 -1.38 -13.96 -49.44
C MET A 970 -1.73 -12.47 -49.31
N LEU A 971 -2.48 -12.05 -48.29
CA LEU A 971 -2.68 -10.62 -47.99
C LEU A 971 -1.35 -9.91 -47.72
N LEU A 972 -0.45 -10.56 -46.97
CA LEU A 972 0.91 -10.05 -46.77
C LEU A 972 1.69 -9.99 -48.09
N GLN A 973 1.65 -11.06 -48.90
CA GLN A 973 2.40 -11.12 -50.17
C GLN A 973 1.92 -10.06 -51.17
N LEU A 974 0.64 -9.71 -51.18
CA LEU A 974 0.04 -8.69 -52.04
C LEU A 974 0.22 -7.26 -51.51
N GLY A 975 0.75 -7.09 -50.29
CA GLY A 975 0.91 -5.76 -49.68
C GLY A 975 -0.40 -5.16 -49.15
N LEU A 976 -1.41 -5.99 -48.90
CA LEU A 976 -2.69 -5.58 -48.29
C LEU A 976 -2.65 -5.64 -46.75
N ALA A 977 -1.65 -6.32 -46.21
CA ALA A 977 -1.32 -6.33 -44.79
C ALA A 977 0.21 -6.28 -44.61
N ASP A 978 0.63 -5.66 -43.51
CA ASP A 978 2.02 -5.45 -43.17
C ASP A 978 2.57 -6.54 -42.24
N GLY A 979 1.70 -7.24 -41.53
CA GLY A 979 2.06 -8.37 -40.68
C GLY A 979 0.90 -9.31 -40.38
N MET A 980 1.19 -10.51 -39.87
CA MET A 980 0.19 -11.53 -39.51
C MET A 980 0.46 -12.10 -38.12
N VAL A 981 -0.61 -12.34 -37.37
CA VAL A 981 -0.56 -13.08 -36.09
C VAL A 981 -1.61 -14.19 -36.13
N SER A 982 -1.20 -15.43 -35.85
CA SER A 982 -2.07 -16.62 -35.87
C SER A 982 -1.56 -17.68 -34.89
N GLY A 983 -2.33 -18.74 -34.61
CA GLY A 983 -1.93 -19.85 -33.73
C GLY A 983 -2.73 -19.98 -32.43
N ALA A 984 -3.78 -19.16 -32.25
CA ALA A 984 -4.73 -19.33 -31.15
C ALA A 984 -5.53 -20.63 -31.28
N CYS A 985 -5.80 -21.06 -32.53
CA CYS A 985 -6.48 -22.31 -32.87
C CYS A 985 -5.54 -23.32 -33.57
N HIS A 986 -4.62 -22.84 -34.40
CA HIS A 986 -3.72 -23.69 -35.19
C HIS A 986 -2.45 -24.10 -34.42
N SER A 987 -1.72 -25.09 -34.96
CA SER A 987 -0.39 -25.43 -34.46
C SER A 987 0.68 -24.53 -35.08
N THR A 988 1.78 -24.25 -34.39
CA THR A 988 2.93 -23.49 -34.91
C THR A 988 3.38 -23.97 -36.30
N ALA A 989 3.39 -25.29 -36.53
CA ALA A 989 3.74 -25.87 -37.81
C ALA A 989 2.71 -25.56 -38.93
N ALA A 990 1.42 -25.45 -38.59
CA ALA A 990 0.38 -25.03 -39.52
C ALA A 990 0.44 -23.51 -39.77
N THR A 991 0.62 -22.71 -38.72
CA THR A 991 0.78 -21.25 -38.80
C THR A 991 1.96 -20.83 -39.69
N MET A 992 3.12 -21.46 -39.51
CA MET A 992 4.37 -21.06 -40.16
C MET A 992 4.58 -21.66 -41.56
N ARG A 993 3.89 -22.74 -41.90
CA ARG A 993 4.05 -23.42 -43.20
C ARG A 993 3.76 -22.49 -44.39
N PRO A 994 2.63 -21.77 -44.47
CA PRO A 994 2.37 -20.89 -45.61
C PRO A 994 3.37 -19.72 -45.74
N PRO A 995 3.73 -18.98 -44.67
CA PRO A 995 4.76 -17.94 -44.72
C PRO A 995 6.12 -18.45 -45.21
N LEU A 996 6.58 -19.61 -44.72
CA LEU A 996 7.85 -20.21 -45.17
C LEU A 996 7.82 -20.58 -46.66
N GLN A 997 6.65 -20.94 -47.18
CA GLN A 997 6.46 -21.31 -48.57
C GLN A 997 6.36 -20.12 -49.54
N ILE A 998 5.81 -18.99 -49.08
CA ILE A 998 5.42 -17.85 -49.92
C ILE A 998 6.30 -16.63 -49.60
N ILE A 999 6.28 -16.17 -48.36
CA ILE A 999 7.00 -14.99 -47.89
C ILE A 999 8.50 -15.24 -47.81
N LYS A 1000 8.95 -16.44 -47.43
CA LYS A 1000 10.37 -16.85 -47.35
C LYS A 1000 11.23 -16.00 -46.39
N MET A 1001 12.48 -16.43 -46.20
CA MET A 1001 13.47 -15.80 -45.33
C MET A 1001 14.13 -14.56 -45.98
N LYS A 1002 14.66 -13.65 -45.15
CA LYS A 1002 15.52 -12.54 -45.60
C LYS A 1002 16.77 -13.08 -46.30
N SER A 1003 17.34 -12.29 -47.20
CA SER A 1003 18.61 -12.64 -47.86
C SER A 1003 19.72 -12.78 -46.82
N GLY A 1004 20.49 -13.87 -46.88
CA GLY A 1004 21.57 -14.14 -45.91
C GLY A 1004 21.14 -14.84 -44.62
N VAL A 1005 19.82 -15.02 -44.38
CA VAL A 1005 19.32 -15.77 -43.23
C VAL A 1005 18.99 -17.21 -43.64
N SER A 1006 19.62 -18.17 -42.97
CA SER A 1006 19.47 -19.60 -43.27
C SER A 1006 18.31 -20.27 -42.54
N ILE A 1007 17.83 -19.68 -41.44
CA ILE A 1007 16.83 -20.28 -40.53
C ILE A 1007 15.91 -19.22 -39.92
N VAL A 1008 14.65 -19.60 -39.65
CA VAL A 1008 13.70 -18.78 -38.89
C VAL A 1008 13.82 -19.12 -37.41
N SER A 1009 13.92 -18.11 -36.56
CA SER A 1009 14.03 -18.27 -35.11
C SER A 1009 12.89 -17.61 -34.38
N SER A 1010 12.70 -18.04 -33.14
CA SER A 1010 11.65 -17.50 -32.26
C SER A 1010 12.27 -16.94 -30.99
N ILE A 1011 11.84 -15.76 -30.55
CA ILE A 1011 12.18 -15.21 -29.24
C ILE A 1011 10.93 -14.95 -28.39
N PHE A 1012 11.11 -14.85 -27.08
CA PHE A 1012 10.14 -14.31 -26.14
C PHE A 1012 10.74 -13.11 -25.41
N PHE A 1013 10.00 -12.00 -25.30
CA PHE A 1013 10.30 -10.98 -24.30
C PHE A 1013 9.73 -11.43 -22.96
N MET A 1014 10.62 -11.71 -22.01
CA MET A 1014 10.31 -12.04 -20.62
C MET A 1014 10.29 -10.75 -19.80
N LEU A 1015 9.10 -10.30 -19.42
CA LEU A 1015 8.91 -9.05 -18.66
C LEU A 1015 9.05 -9.31 -17.15
N LEU A 1016 10.29 -9.42 -16.67
CA LEU A 1016 10.63 -9.74 -15.29
C LEU A 1016 10.68 -8.49 -14.41
N GLN A 1017 10.66 -8.66 -13.09
CA GLN A 1017 10.73 -7.55 -12.12
C GLN A 1017 12.04 -6.76 -12.22
N ASP A 1018 13.14 -7.41 -12.58
CA ASP A 1018 14.47 -6.82 -12.77
C ASP A 1018 14.68 -6.22 -14.18
N GLY A 1019 13.65 -6.27 -15.04
CA GLY A 1019 13.66 -5.69 -16.39
C GLY A 1019 13.26 -6.68 -17.48
N VAL A 1020 13.44 -6.27 -18.74
CA VAL A 1020 13.07 -7.07 -19.90
C VAL A 1020 14.25 -7.94 -20.35
N LYS A 1021 14.04 -9.26 -20.42
CA LYS A 1021 15.00 -10.22 -20.98
C LYS A 1021 14.44 -10.87 -22.24
N ILE A 1022 15.30 -11.32 -23.14
CA ILE A 1022 14.92 -12.00 -24.39
C ILE A 1022 15.39 -13.44 -24.32
N PHE A 1023 14.46 -14.40 -24.44
CA PHE A 1023 14.77 -15.82 -24.49
C PHE A 1023 14.62 -16.32 -25.93
N GLY A 1024 15.72 -16.78 -26.53
CA GLY A 1024 15.80 -17.15 -27.95
C GLY A 1024 15.86 -18.66 -28.20
N ASP A 1025 15.25 -19.05 -29.31
CA ASP A 1025 15.02 -20.41 -29.82
C ASP A 1025 14.13 -21.32 -28.95
N CYS A 1026 12.98 -20.78 -28.54
CA CYS A 1026 12.06 -21.46 -27.63
C CYS A 1026 10.86 -22.16 -28.30
N ALA A 1027 10.66 -22.03 -29.62
CA ALA A 1027 9.44 -22.53 -30.28
C ALA A 1027 9.63 -23.32 -31.59
N ILE A 1028 10.70 -23.11 -32.38
CA ILE A 1028 10.81 -23.69 -33.73
C ILE A 1028 11.95 -24.71 -33.89
N ASN A 1029 13.20 -24.37 -33.55
CA ASN A 1029 14.33 -25.18 -33.98
C ASN A 1029 14.70 -26.24 -32.93
N ILE A 1030 14.49 -27.51 -33.29
CA ILE A 1030 14.64 -28.64 -32.35
C ILE A 1030 16.09 -28.74 -31.83
N ASN A 1031 17.07 -28.73 -32.73
CA ASN A 1031 18.48 -28.82 -32.39
C ASN A 1031 19.32 -28.07 -33.44
N PRO A 1032 19.46 -26.74 -33.34
CA PRO A 1032 20.22 -25.96 -34.29
C PRO A 1032 21.70 -26.34 -34.28
N SER A 1033 22.32 -26.34 -35.46
CA SER A 1033 23.76 -26.42 -35.67
C SER A 1033 24.48 -25.16 -35.17
N ALA A 1034 25.82 -25.17 -35.12
CA ALA A 1034 26.59 -24.00 -34.67
C ALA A 1034 26.37 -22.77 -35.58
N ASP A 1035 26.25 -22.96 -36.90
CA ASP A 1035 25.97 -21.88 -37.87
C ASP A 1035 24.56 -21.29 -37.69
N GLU A 1036 23.58 -22.17 -37.49
CA GLU A 1036 22.21 -21.75 -37.23
C GLU A 1036 22.13 -21.00 -35.89
N LEU A 1037 22.74 -21.52 -34.82
CA LEU A 1037 22.74 -20.89 -33.50
C LEU A 1037 23.42 -19.50 -33.52
N ALA A 1038 24.49 -19.32 -34.29
CA ALA A 1038 25.11 -18.02 -34.52
C ALA A 1038 24.16 -17.04 -35.24
N THR A 1039 23.44 -17.53 -36.24
CA THR A 1039 22.42 -16.75 -36.97
C THR A 1039 21.29 -16.31 -36.04
N ILE A 1040 20.82 -17.21 -35.16
CA ILE A 1040 19.78 -16.92 -34.15
C ILE A 1040 20.26 -15.83 -33.17
N ALA A 1041 21.50 -15.93 -32.70
CA ALA A 1041 22.09 -14.95 -31.80
C ALA A 1041 22.16 -13.55 -32.44
N CYS A 1042 22.59 -13.47 -33.71
CA CYS A 1042 22.64 -12.21 -34.45
C CYS A 1042 21.24 -11.61 -34.67
N ALA A 1043 20.28 -12.42 -35.13
CA ALA A 1043 18.89 -11.98 -35.32
C ALA A 1043 18.23 -11.50 -34.01
N SER A 1044 18.57 -12.15 -32.89
CA SER A 1044 18.12 -11.76 -31.55
C SER A 1044 18.73 -10.44 -31.08
N ALA A 1045 20.01 -10.19 -31.38
CA ALA A 1045 20.67 -8.92 -31.09
C ALA A 1045 20.04 -7.76 -31.88
N GLU A 1046 19.80 -7.96 -33.17
CA GLU A 1046 19.12 -6.98 -34.03
C GLU A 1046 17.70 -6.69 -33.54
N THR A 1047 16.96 -7.73 -33.15
CA THR A 1047 15.62 -7.57 -32.60
C THR A 1047 15.68 -6.79 -31.29
N ALA A 1048 16.57 -7.12 -30.35
CA ALA A 1048 16.73 -6.34 -29.12
C ALA A 1048 16.93 -4.84 -29.42
N ARG A 1049 17.80 -4.52 -30.38
CA ARG A 1049 18.09 -3.14 -30.81
C ARG A 1049 16.88 -2.45 -31.43
N ALA A 1050 16.13 -3.14 -32.30
CA ALA A 1050 14.91 -2.61 -32.92
C ALA A 1050 13.84 -2.22 -31.88
N PHE A 1051 13.85 -2.91 -30.74
CA PHE A 1051 12.98 -2.67 -29.59
C PHE A 1051 13.61 -1.76 -28.51
N GLY A 1052 14.75 -1.15 -28.81
CA GLY A 1052 15.40 -0.15 -27.94
C GLY A 1052 16.19 -0.72 -26.76
N LEU A 1053 16.56 -2.00 -26.82
CA LEU A 1053 17.42 -2.66 -25.84
C LEU A 1053 18.85 -2.76 -26.39
N GLU A 1054 19.85 -2.40 -25.58
CA GLU A 1054 21.26 -2.65 -25.91
C GLU A 1054 21.54 -4.17 -25.75
N PRO A 1055 21.88 -4.91 -26.81
CA PRO A 1055 22.00 -6.36 -26.73
C PRO A 1055 23.28 -6.80 -26.00
N ARG A 1056 23.12 -7.62 -24.97
CA ARG A 1056 24.18 -8.37 -24.28
C ARG A 1056 23.81 -9.84 -24.38
N VAL A 1057 24.39 -10.51 -25.37
CA VAL A 1057 23.92 -11.81 -25.84
C VAL A 1057 24.74 -12.95 -25.22
N ALA A 1058 24.08 -13.75 -24.41
CA ALA A 1058 24.62 -14.97 -23.83
C ALA A 1058 24.16 -16.20 -24.63
N LEU A 1059 25.11 -16.97 -25.17
CA LEU A 1059 24.84 -18.28 -25.74
C LEU A 1059 24.97 -19.33 -24.63
N LEU A 1060 23.84 -19.91 -24.24
CA LEU A 1060 23.74 -20.72 -23.03
C LEU A 1060 24.29 -22.13 -23.21
N SER A 1061 24.92 -22.63 -22.16
CA SER A 1061 25.40 -24.01 -22.05
C SER A 1061 25.39 -24.47 -20.59
N TYR A 1062 25.52 -25.77 -20.33
CA TYR A 1062 25.66 -26.30 -18.97
C TYR A 1062 27.06 -26.06 -18.37
N ALA A 1063 27.99 -25.47 -19.14
CA ALA A 1063 29.33 -25.10 -18.73
C ALA A 1063 29.64 -23.64 -19.07
N THR A 1064 30.51 -23.00 -18.27
CA THR A 1064 31.02 -21.65 -18.50
C THR A 1064 32.51 -21.67 -18.81
N GLY A 1065 32.92 -20.99 -19.88
CA GLY A 1065 34.33 -20.76 -20.23
C GLY A 1065 35.04 -21.96 -20.87
N ASP A 1066 36.36 -21.97 -20.80
CA ASP A 1066 37.22 -22.83 -21.64
C ASP A 1066 37.66 -24.16 -20.99
N SER A 1067 37.33 -24.39 -19.72
CA SER A 1067 37.88 -25.54 -18.98
C SER A 1067 37.21 -26.88 -19.30
N ASN A 1068 36.05 -26.87 -19.97
CA ASN A 1068 35.24 -28.06 -20.26
C ASN A 1068 35.15 -28.30 -21.77
N THR A 1069 35.27 -29.57 -22.19
CA THR A 1069 35.17 -30.01 -23.58
C THR A 1069 34.00 -30.97 -23.76
N GLY A 1070 33.45 -31.03 -24.97
CA GLY A 1070 32.36 -31.95 -25.31
C GLY A 1070 31.47 -31.39 -26.41
N ALA A 1071 30.90 -32.27 -27.23
CA ALA A 1071 30.21 -31.89 -28.48
C ALA A 1071 29.15 -30.78 -28.32
N LEU A 1072 28.39 -30.77 -27.22
CA LEU A 1072 27.38 -29.74 -26.94
C LEU A 1072 28.00 -28.39 -26.53
N ILE A 1073 29.12 -28.41 -25.81
CA ILE A 1073 29.86 -27.21 -25.40
C ILE A 1073 30.59 -26.64 -26.62
N ASP A 1074 31.24 -27.51 -27.39
CA ASP A 1074 31.99 -27.15 -28.59
C ASP A 1074 31.06 -26.52 -29.63
N LYS A 1075 29.84 -27.06 -29.81
CA LYS A 1075 28.78 -26.44 -30.65
C LYS A 1075 28.50 -24.97 -30.27
N VAL A 1076 28.32 -24.69 -28.98
CA VAL A 1076 28.01 -23.33 -28.49
C VAL A 1076 29.23 -22.41 -28.60
N ARG A 1077 30.44 -22.94 -28.39
CA ARG A 1077 31.69 -22.20 -28.57
C ARG A 1077 31.92 -21.80 -30.03
N ASP A 1078 31.72 -22.73 -30.95
CA ASP A 1078 31.81 -22.49 -32.39
C ASP A 1078 30.77 -21.45 -32.83
N ALA A 1079 29.53 -21.55 -32.33
CA ALA A 1079 28.47 -20.58 -32.60
C ALA A 1079 28.82 -19.18 -32.07
N THR A 1080 29.42 -19.08 -30.88
CA THR A 1080 29.82 -17.79 -30.28
C THR A 1080 30.91 -17.11 -31.10
N THR A 1081 31.91 -17.87 -31.55
CA THR A 1081 32.98 -17.37 -32.43
C THR A 1081 32.40 -16.83 -33.73
N LYS A 1082 31.53 -17.59 -34.39
CA LYS A 1082 30.86 -17.18 -35.63
C LYS A 1082 29.96 -15.96 -35.46
N ALA A 1083 29.23 -15.85 -34.35
CA ALA A 1083 28.39 -14.68 -34.07
C ALA A 1083 29.24 -13.40 -33.93
N ARG A 1084 30.41 -13.49 -33.28
CA ARG A 1084 31.38 -12.37 -33.19
C ARG A 1084 31.96 -11.98 -34.55
N GLU A 1085 32.16 -12.95 -35.45
CA GLU A 1085 32.60 -12.67 -36.83
C GLU A 1085 31.50 -12.00 -37.66
N MET A 1086 30.24 -12.40 -37.49
CA MET A 1086 29.08 -11.84 -38.19
C MET A 1086 28.74 -10.42 -37.73
N LEU A 1087 28.80 -10.15 -36.43
CA LEU A 1087 28.50 -8.85 -35.81
C LEU A 1087 29.62 -8.42 -34.84
N PRO A 1088 30.73 -7.85 -35.35
CA PRO A 1088 31.92 -7.55 -34.53
C PRO A 1088 31.71 -6.49 -33.45
N ASN A 1089 30.71 -5.61 -33.63
CA ASN A 1089 30.42 -4.51 -32.71
C ASN A 1089 29.50 -4.93 -31.55
N GLU A 1090 29.00 -6.16 -31.56
CA GLU A 1090 28.01 -6.64 -30.59
C GLU A 1090 28.63 -7.52 -29.49
N LEU A 1091 28.01 -7.48 -28.32
CA LEU A 1091 28.53 -8.15 -27.13
C LEU A 1091 27.98 -9.59 -27.05
N PHE A 1092 28.79 -10.55 -27.48
CA PHE A 1092 28.50 -11.99 -27.37
C PHE A 1092 29.39 -12.69 -26.34
N GLU A 1093 28.81 -13.55 -25.51
CA GLU A 1093 29.55 -14.45 -24.63
C GLU A 1093 28.94 -15.85 -24.60
N GLY A 1094 29.78 -16.86 -24.58
CA GLY A 1094 29.38 -18.26 -24.67
C GLY A 1094 30.59 -19.18 -24.90
N PRO A 1095 30.56 -20.43 -24.42
CA PRO A 1095 29.49 -21.06 -23.64
C PRO A 1095 29.43 -20.49 -22.21
N ILE A 1096 28.22 -20.16 -21.73
CA ILE A 1096 27.98 -19.62 -20.39
C ILE A 1096 26.73 -20.24 -19.75
N GLN A 1097 26.79 -20.55 -18.46
CA GLN A 1097 25.64 -21.00 -17.68
C GLN A 1097 24.67 -19.84 -17.41
N PHE A 1098 23.38 -20.15 -17.27
CA PHE A 1098 22.34 -19.13 -17.09
C PHE A 1098 22.56 -18.26 -15.84
N ASP A 1099 22.90 -18.86 -14.70
CA ASP A 1099 23.23 -18.16 -13.45
C ASP A 1099 24.39 -17.17 -13.64
N ALA A 1100 25.48 -17.61 -14.28
CA ALA A 1100 26.62 -16.74 -14.60
C ALA A 1100 26.30 -15.66 -15.65
N ALA A 1101 25.29 -15.86 -16.50
CA ALA A 1101 24.88 -14.88 -17.49
C ALA A 1101 24.08 -13.72 -16.87
N VAL A 1102 23.29 -13.99 -15.82
CA VAL A 1102 22.34 -13.02 -15.26
C VAL A 1102 22.67 -12.51 -13.86
N ASP A 1103 23.51 -13.21 -13.09
CA ASP A 1103 23.90 -12.82 -11.72
C ASP A 1103 25.35 -12.31 -11.68
N PRO A 1104 25.59 -11.02 -11.36
CA PRO A 1104 26.93 -10.44 -11.25
C PRO A 1104 27.84 -11.13 -10.25
N ALA A 1105 27.32 -11.59 -9.11
CA ALA A 1105 28.11 -12.26 -8.07
C ALA A 1105 28.58 -13.64 -8.53
N VAL A 1106 27.69 -14.40 -9.20
CA VAL A 1106 28.05 -15.70 -9.78
C VAL A 1106 29.03 -15.54 -10.94
N ALA A 1107 28.81 -14.54 -11.80
CA ALA A 1107 29.72 -14.20 -12.89
C ALA A 1107 31.14 -13.93 -12.37
N LEU A 1108 31.29 -13.13 -11.31
CA LEU A 1108 32.58 -12.80 -10.72
C LEU A 1108 33.35 -14.06 -10.26
N VAL A 1109 32.65 -15.01 -9.64
CA VAL A 1109 33.23 -16.28 -9.20
C VAL A 1109 33.64 -17.14 -10.40
N LYS A 1110 32.75 -17.30 -11.38
CA LYS A 1110 32.97 -18.18 -12.55
C LYS A 1110 34.06 -17.66 -13.48
N PHE A 1111 34.20 -16.35 -13.60
CA PHE A 1111 35.25 -15.69 -14.39
C PHE A 1111 36.50 -15.33 -13.56
N LYS A 1112 36.65 -15.90 -12.35
CA LYS A 1112 37.83 -15.74 -11.48
C LYS A 1112 38.22 -14.28 -11.23
N GLY A 1113 37.23 -13.42 -10.98
CA GLY A 1113 37.43 -12.00 -10.71
C GLY A 1113 37.69 -11.13 -11.94
N LYS A 1114 37.66 -11.68 -13.17
CA LYS A 1114 37.78 -10.87 -14.39
C LYS A 1114 36.43 -10.24 -14.73
N GLU A 1115 36.42 -8.95 -15.01
CA GLU A 1115 35.25 -8.27 -15.54
C GLU A 1115 34.94 -8.77 -16.96
N ASN A 1116 33.65 -8.97 -17.23
CA ASN A 1116 33.12 -9.37 -18.54
C ASN A 1116 31.93 -8.46 -18.87
N SER A 1117 31.82 -8.03 -20.13
CA SER A 1117 30.80 -7.08 -20.58
C SER A 1117 29.39 -7.70 -20.70
N VAL A 1118 29.30 -9.03 -20.79
CA VAL A 1118 28.04 -9.79 -20.92
C VAL A 1118 27.70 -10.57 -19.65
N ALA A 1119 28.68 -11.25 -19.02
CA ALA A 1119 28.42 -12.09 -17.85
C ALA A 1119 27.87 -11.26 -16.67
N GLY A 1120 26.82 -11.77 -16.02
CA GLY A 1120 26.06 -11.08 -14.98
C GLY A 1120 25.19 -9.92 -15.46
N LYS A 1121 25.20 -9.60 -16.76
CA LYS A 1121 24.50 -8.46 -17.36
C LYS A 1121 23.73 -8.84 -18.64
N ALA A 1122 23.61 -10.12 -18.94
CA ALA A 1122 23.00 -10.58 -20.18
C ALA A 1122 21.48 -10.30 -20.17
N ASN A 1123 21.00 -9.65 -21.22
CA ASN A 1123 19.57 -9.43 -21.46
C ASN A 1123 19.03 -10.22 -22.65
N VAL A 1124 19.90 -10.85 -23.44
CA VAL A 1124 19.51 -11.78 -24.51
C VAL A 1124 20.14 -13.14 -24.21
N CYS A 1125 19.31 -14.17 -24.03
CA CYS A 1125 19.72 -15.52 -23.67
C CYS A 1125 19.30 -16.49 -24.78
N ILE A 1126 20.26 -17.06 -25.49
CA ILE A 1126 20.02 -17.98 -26.61
C ILE A 1126 20.20 -19.42 -26.12
N PHE A 1127 19.15 -20.21 -26.24
CA PHE A 1127 19.15 -21.60 -25.79
C PHE A 1127 19.72 -22.53 -26.87
N PRO A 1128 20.46 -23.59 -26.49
CA PRO A 1128 21.14 -24.48 -27.44
C PRO A 1128 20.22 -25.50 -28.14
N SER A 1129 18.97 -25.65 -27.67
CA SER A 1129 17.94 -26.53 -28.23
C SER A 1129 16.53 -26.14 -27.79
N LEU A 1130 15.51 -26.56 -28.56
CA LEU A 1130 14.10 -26.34 -28.24
C LEU A 1130 13.71 -26.88 -26.86
N ASP A 1131 14.18 -28.07 -26.49
CA ASP A 1131 13.86 -28.68 -25.19
C ASP A 1131 14.33 -27.80 -24.03
N SER A 1132 15.54 -27.23 -24.14
CA SER A 1132 16.10 -26.35 -23.12
C SER A 1132 15.39 -25.00 -23.08
N GLY A 1133 15.13 -24.38 -24.25
CA GLY A 1133 14.45 -23.09 -24.33
C GLY A 1133 12.98 -23.17 -23.89
N ASN A 1134 12.23 -24.13 -24.41
CA ASN A 1134 10.80 -24.28 -24.13
C ASN A 1134 10.55 -24.57 -22.64
N SER A 1135 11.36 -25.45 -22.05
CA SER A 1135 11.27 -25.77 -20.62
C SER A 1135 11.64 -24.56 -19.76
N ALA A 1136 12.71 -23.84 -20.11
CA ALA A 1136 13.20 -22.71 -19.32
C ALA A 1136 12.22 -21.53 -19.32
N TYR A 1137 11.73 -21.08 -20.48
CA TYR A 1137 10.85 -19.91 -20.50
C TYR A 1137 9.52 -20.18 -19.78
N LYS A 1138 8.95 -21.40 -19.91
CA LYS A 1138 7.72 -21.78 -19.19
C LYS A 1138 7.96 -21.91 -17.70
N ALA A 1139 9.08 -22.49 -17.28
CA ALA A 1139 9.43 -22.59 -15.86
C ALA A 1139 9.58 -21.19 -15.25
N VAL A 1140 10.30 -20.29 -15.92
CA VAL A 1140 10.47 -18.89 -15.49
C VAL A 1140 9.12 -18.16 -15.47
N GLN A 1141 8.31 -18.28 -16.53
CA GLN A 1141 6.97 -17.68 -16.60
C GLN A 1141 6.08 -18.12 -15.43
N GLN A 1142 6.04 -19.42 -15.12
CA GLN A 1142 5.17 -19.95 -14.07
C GLN A 1142 5.67 -19.64 -12.66
N ALA A 1143 6.99 -19.66 -12.43
CA ALA A 1143 7.59 -19.38 -11.13
C ALA A 1143 7.56 -17.88 -10.79
N SER A 1144 7.84 -17.01 -11.76
CA SER A 1144 7.88 -15.55 -11.56
C SER A 1144 6.53 -14.85 -11.79
N LYS A 1145 5.57 -15.54 -12.42
CA LYS A 1145 4.31 -14.94 -12.92
C LYS A 1145 4.53 -13.77 -13.88
N CYS A 1146 5.71 -13.67 -14.51
CA CYS A 1146 5.98 -12.64 -15.50
C CYS A 1146 5.14 -12.81 -16.77
N VAL A 1147 4.94 -11.70 -17.47
CA VAL A 1147 4.32 -11.70 -18.80
C VAL A 1147 5.40 -12.11 -19.82
N ALA A 1148 5.12 -13.13 -20.62
CA ALA A 1148 5.99 -13.56 -21.72
C ALA A 1148 5.33 -13.15 -23.04
N VAL A 1149 5.94 -12.21 -23.77
CA VAL A 1149 5.43 -11.74 -25.07
C VAL A 1149 6.11 -12.51 -26.19
N GLY A 1150 5.35 -13.34 -26.90
CA GLY A 1150 5.82 -14.17 -28.02
C GLY A 1150 5.07 -15.50 -28.15
N PRO A 1151 5.53 -16.43 -29.01
CA PRO A 1151 6.80 -16.40 -29.74
C PRO A 1151 6.83 -15.41 -30.90
N ILE A 1152 7.91 -14.61 -30.96
CA ILE A 1152 8.15 -13.62 -32.02
C ILE A 1152 9.15 -14.20 -33.00
N MET A 1153 8.74 -14.29 -34.25
CA MET A 1153 9.53 -14.87 -35.32
C MET A 1153 10.49 -13.84 -35.92
N GLN A 1154 11.67 -14.33 -36.26
CA GLN A 1154 12.78 -13.55 -36.78
C GLN A 1154 13.30 -14.20 -38.06
N GLY A 1155 13.91 -13.38 -38.92
CA GLY A 1155 14.56 -13.87 -40.14
C GLY A 1155 13.64 -13.99 -41.37
N MET A 1156 12.35 -13.67 -41.26
CA MET A 1156 11.43 -13.64 -42.41
C MET A 1156 11.39 -12.27 -43.10
N ARG A 1157 11.05 -12.25 -44.41
CA ARG A 1157 10.95 -11.00 -45.19
C ARG A 1157 9.81 -10.10 -44.76
N LYS A 1158 8.71 -10.68 -44.27
CA LYS A 1158 7.61 -9.94 -43.65
C LYS A 1158 7.32 -10.53 -42.26
N PRO A 1159 6.83 -9.71 -41.30
CA PRO A 1159 6.53 -10.15 -39.95
C PRO A 1159 5.36 -11.11 -39.93
N VAL A 1160 5.59 -12.31 -39.41
CA VAL A 1160 4.51 -13.25 -39.07
C VAL A 1160 4.85 -13.89 -37.74
N ASN A 1161 3.95 -13.76 -36.77
CA ASN A 1161 4.16 -14.28 -35.43
C ASN A 1161 3.12 -15.36 -35.08
N ASP A 1162 3.54 -16.30 -34.25
CA ASP A 1162 2.72 -17.42 -33.79
C ASP A 1162 2.20 -17.13 -32.37
N LEU A 1163 1.04 -17.68 -32.05
CA LEU A 1163 0.43 -17.64 -30.74
C LEU A 1163 0.44 -19.05 -30.12
N SER A 1164 0.42 -19.10 -28.79
CA SER A 1164 0.12 -20.35 -28.09
C SER A 1164 -1.38 -20.62 -28.14
N ARG A 1165 -1.79 -21.89 -28.28
CA ARG A 1165 -3.21 -22.29 -28.13
C ARG A 1165 -3.82 -21.89 -26.78
N GLY A 1166 -2.97 -21.76 -25.74
CA GLY A 1166 -3.36 -21.29 -24.41
C GLY A 1166 -3.27 -19.77 -24.22
N CYS A 1167 -3.13 -18.98 -25.30
CA CYS A 1167 -3.01 -17.53 -25.20
C CYS A 1167 -4.23 -16.87 -24.57
N THR A 1168 -3.97 -15.83 -23.79
CA THR A 1168 -4.95 -14.89 -23.26
C THR A 1168 -5.18 -13.74 -24.26
N ILE A 1169 -6.23 -12.93 -24.03
CA ILE A 1169 -6.50 -11.73 -24.84
C ILE A 1169 -5.30 -10.79 -24.83
N ASN A 1170 -4.69 -10.56 -23.67
CA ASN A 1170 -3.49 -9.73 -23.52
C ASN A 1170 -2.29 -10.28 -24.30
N ASP A 1171 -2.11 -11.59 -24.38
CA ASP A 1171 -1.03 -12.18 -25.17
C ASP A 1171 -1.21 -11.88 -26.67
N ILE A 1172 -2.45 -11.95 -27.16
CA ILE A 1172 -2.80 -11.59 -28.55
C ILE A 1172 -2.50 -10.11 -28.80
N VAL A 1173 -3.00 -9.21 -27.95
CA VAL A 1173 -2.77 -7.75 -28.07
C VAL A 1173 -1.28 -7.44 -28.10
N ASN A 1174 -0.51 -7.98 -27.15
CA ASN A 1174 0.94 -7.74 -27.08
C ASN A 1174 1.67 -8.27 -28.31
N THR A 1175 1.29 -9.44 -28.81
CA THR A 1175 1.93 -10.06 -30.00
C THR A 1175 1.61 -9.26 -31.26
N VAL A 1176 0.38 -8.76 -31.41
CA VAL A 1176 -0.01 -7.87 -32.52
C VAL A 1176 0.76 -6.55 -32.48
N VAL A 1177 0.87 -5.92 -31.32
CA VAL A 1177 1.67 -4.70 -31.14
C VAL A 1177 3.12 -4.91 -31.54
N VAL A 1178 3.74 -6.01 -31.07
CA VAL A 1178 5.11 -6.35 -31.46
C VAL A 1178 5.22 -6.55 -32.97
N THR A 1179 4.23 -7.19 -33.59
CA THR A 1179 4.20 -7.44 -35.04
C THR A 1179 4.11 -6.13 -35.82
N ALA A 1180 3.30 -5.17 -35.35
CA ALA A 1180 3.23 -3.83 -35.92
C ALA A 1180 4.58 -3.09 -35.80
N VAL A 1181 5.24 -3.17 -34.64
CA VAL A 1181 6.58 -2.55 -34.46
C VAL A 1181 7.64 -3.23 -35.34
N GLN A 1182 7.59 -4.54 -35.54
CA GLN A 1182 8.47 -5.24 -36.49
C GLN A 1182 8.22 -4.78 -37.93
N ALA A 1183 6.97 -4.58 -38.33
CA ALA A 1183 6.62 -4.09 -39.66
C ALA A 1183 7.15 -2.66 -39.89
N GLN A 1184 6.97 -1.76 -38.92
CA GLN A 1184 7.52 -0.39 -38.99
C GLN A 1184 9.05 -0.38 -39.12
N ALA A 1185 9.74 -1.26 -38.38
CA ALA A 1185 11.19 -1.35 -38.45
C ALA A 1185 11.67 -1.80 -39.84
N LEU A 1186 10.97 -2.75 -40.48
CA LEU A 1186 11.27 -3.19 -41.84
C LEU A 1186 11.05 -2.07 -42.87
N GLU A 1187 9.96 -1.32 -42.74
CA GLU A 1187 9.66 -0.20 -43.66
C GLU A 1187 10.71 0.91 -43.53
N ALA A 1188 11.19 1.19 -42.30
CA ALA A 1188 12.29 2.12 -42.06
C ALA A 1188 13.64 1.62 -42.65
N GLU A 1189 13.93 0.32 -42.58
CA GLU A 1189 15.10 -0.29 -43.24
C GLU A 1189 15.01 -0.20 -44.78
N GLU A 1190 13.84 -0.48 -45.35
CA GLU A 1190 13.60 -0.35 -46.80
C GLU A 1190 13.72 1.10 -47.26
N ALA A 1191 13.17 2.06 -46.51
CA ALA A 1191 13.28 3.49 -46.81
C ALA A 1191 14.71 4.04 -46.66
N ALA A 1192 15.55 3.45 -45.79
CA ALA A 1192 16.95 3.85 -45.63
C ALA A 1192 17.88 3.21 -46.67
N SER A 1193 17.44 2.14 -47.34
CA SER A 1193 18.19 1.44 -48.38
C SER A 1193 17.79 1.81 -49.81
N SER A 1194 16.60 2.40 -49.99
CA SER A 1194 16.15 3.10 -51.20
C SER A 1194 16.69 4.53 -51.26
#